data_AF-A0A437JK48-F1
#
_entry.id   AF-A0A437JK48-F1
#
_cell.length_a   1.000
_cell.length_b   1.000
_cell.length_c   1.000
_cell.angle_alpha   90.00
_cell.angle_beta   90.00
_cell.angle_gamma   90.00
#
_symmetry.space_group_name_H-M   'P 1'
#
loop_
_entity.id
_entity.type
_entity.pdbx_description
1 polymer ?
#
loop_
_entity_poly.entity_id
_entity_poly.type
_entity_poly.pdbx_seq_one_letter_code
_entity_poly.pdbx_strand_id
1 'polypeptide(L)'
;MLKYINYQILDNAGQQEALEKQVSVSIARNIRQNIDAFRQHIPSLVGVIHEHEVQQYSLFCTKDAELNIVDFATGRVFYQSAAQQEVMDEVQHYYSHAAYFNLSQPKDDRSWRHQALPPQVDALLVFGLGLGYHLNELLMNCRIRYLVVYEPNVDILLCSVQANNWLQLLETAQSMGTRIFLQMGSDATAVPAELAELLEFDPNINQVFIYRHQFHPMMDEVIQYLVQHSGNKSALTQATRQFTGFKDYSDYVSERAGNLLGDYQPVDYNTEQAQMLYQANMAALEKFYPKVHKAMLEHKTRAWQLVQDNNGLPNLYHQKRHALFHHDLPDESEQLVNYFIEHPFKDDVVLSQGTSHKFRNYLHFSKIAELQPLIAKILKQQGKFPEQVETLIVFGVGLGKHIELLTQQRQIKNLFVCEPNLDFFAASLWVSDWAAIIQKADDNGGRIYLNLGGDGSHYFYDLMSQFYQVGAYAIADTYMLSSYYNVGMQKAIADLRAELKVVLAMGEYYDHARYGIAHTYHSLLSGHRFLKQANNEYSNHKALNLPVFIVGNGPSLDDCFDYLKEYRDQVVIISCGTTLKSLYNQGIRPDFHAEIEQNRATYDWITQVKDRDYLSQINLLSVNGIHPDTSALFKATYLCFKDGEASSYIFSNGLKKHGYQIASLAYAYPTVTNLVMNFGIKLGWKCFYLFGVDLGFVDINRHHSQHSAYFKADGSAVYNYKAQHGGGIPVAGNFRPQLYTKPEFDVSRKLIEQAIAKAGRVIEIYNCSDGVKIKGATALRPDNILLEQISADDKEQQLKKLLEEAFYPPLPSLADKIYTELSPELYKASMEQWLDLFAEDATDMSSARAMISEQWNFMRSRAVTDKDITFCLFHGSANFIAAVLTKTAASISAENEGALETFNQILALWRHYLQQGMELYLAEPLALDRVDVSGLFTPPKTAN
;
A
#
# COMPACT_ATOMS: atom_id res chain seq x y z
N MET A 1 -4.95 7.03 -21.61
CA MET A 1 -3.86 7.07 -20.58
C MET A 1 -4.14 8.17 -19.53
N LEU A 2 -3.29 8.38 -18.52
CA LEU A 2 -3.54 9.26 -17.37
C LEU A 2 -3.66 10.74 -17.76
N LYS A 3 -4.89 11.24 -17.91
CA LYS A 3 -5.18 12.68 -17.87
C LYS A 3 -5.10 13.13 -16.41
N TYR A 4 -3.96 13.65 -15.94
CA TYR A 4 -3.86 14.28 -14.61
C TYR A 4 -4.05 15.80 -14.68
N ILE A 5 -4.56 16.37 -13.60
CA ILE A 5 -4.73 17.82 -13.43
C ILE A 5 -3.42 18.58 -13.66
N ASN A 6 -2.30 18.01 -13.24
CA ASN A 6 -0.99 18.65 -13.35
C ASN A 6 -0.54 18.91 -14.81
N TYR A 7 -1.06 18.18 -15.80
CA TYR A 7 -0.76 18.43 -17.23
C TYR A 7 -1.56 19.62 -17.80
N GLN A 8 -2.63 19.98 -17.12
CA GLN A 8 -3.62 20.94 -17.60
C GLN A 8 -3.58 22.25 -16.83
N ILE A 9 -2.71 22.42 -15.83
CA ILE A 9 -2.53 23.69 -15.11
C ILE A 9 -1.18 24.33 -15.47
N LEU A 10 -1.01 25.62 -15.16
CA LEU A 10 0.26 26.30 -15.32
C LEU A 10 1.24 25.90 -14.21
N ASP A 11 2.53 25.72 -14.55
CA ASP A 11 3.59 25.44 -13.56
C ASP A 11 3.74 26.57 -12.53
N ASN A 12 3.41 27.80 -12.92
CA ASN A 12 3.45 28.96 -12.03
C ASN A 12 2.12 29.11 -11.27
N ALA A 13 2.12 28.73 -9.99
CA ALA A 13 0.94 28.80 -9.12
C ALA A 13 0.29 30.19 -9.04
N GLY A 14 1.08 31.27 -9.08
CA GLY A 14 0.53 32.63 -9.04
C GLY A 14 -0.20 33.05 -10.33
N GLN A 15 0.25 32.54 -11.48
CA GLN A 15 -0.44 32.73 -12.75
C GLN A 15 -1.72 31.89 -12.83
N GLN A 16 -1.67 30.65 -12.33
CA GLN A 16 -2.83 29.76 -12.24
C GLN A 16 -3.93 30.35 -11.34
N GLU A 17 -3.58 30.88 -10.17
CA GLU A 17 -4.53 31.53 -9.25
C GLU A 17 -5.20 32.76 -9.89
N ALA A 18 -4.44 33.55 -10.67
CA ALA A 18 -5.00 34.69 -11.39
C ALA A 18 -6.04 34.26 -12.46
N LEU A 19 -5.77 33.14 -13.14
CA LEU A 19 -6.67 32.56 -14.13
C LEU A 19 -7.96 32.04 -13.49
N GLU A 20 -7.84 31.30 -12.40
CA GLU A 20 -8.98 30.79 -11.62
C GLU A 20 -9.86 31.93 -11.09
N LYS A 21 -9.23 33.03 -10.65
CA LYS A 21 -9.96 34.23 -10.22
C LYS A 21 -10.75 34.86 -11.36
N GLN A 22 -10.22 34.88 -12.58
CA GLN A 22 -10.94 35.38 -13.75
C GLN A 22 -12.18 34.53 -14.06
N VAL A 23 -12.07 33.20 -13.98
CA VAL A 23 -13.17 32.28 -14.28
C VAL A 23 -14.20 32.19 -13.14
N SER A 24 -13.81 32.49 -11.90
CA SER A 24 -14.73 32.49 -10.75
C SER A 24 -15.99 33.37 -10.94
N VAL A 25 -15.87 34.45 -11.72
CA VAL A 25 -16.98 35.37 -12.02
C VAL A 25 -18.05 34.68 -12.87
N SER A 26 -17.66 33.89 -13.87
CA SER A 26 -18.62 33.16 -14.71
C SER A 26 -19.28 32.02 -13.93
N ILE A 27 -18.52 31.30 -13.10
CA ILE A 27 -19.04 30.25 -12.21
C ILE A 27 -20.12 30.82 -11.28
N ALA A 28 -19.84 31.91 -10.57
CA ALA A 28 -20.79 32.50 -9.64
C ALA A 28 -22.09 32.98 -10.33
N ARG A 29 -21.97 33.49 -11.57
CA ARG A 29 -23.11 33.85 -12.40
C ARG A 29 -23.93 32.61 -12.80
N ASN A 30 -23.26 31.57 -13.29
CA ASN A 30 -23.89 30.33 -13.74
C ASN A 30 -24.66 29.66 -12.59
N ILE A 31 -24.04 29.50 -11.42
CA ILE A 31 -24.70 28.91 -10.23
C ILE A 31 -26.04 29.61 -9.95
N ARG A 32 -26.03 30.95 -9.88
CA ARG A 32 -27.24 31.72 -9.55
C ARG A 32 -28.33 31.52 -10.60
N GLN A 33 -28.01 31.70 -11.87
CA GLN A 33 -28.98 31.59 -12.97
C GLN A 33 -29.50 30.17 -13.13
N ASN A 34 -28.62 29.17 -12.99
CA ASN A 34 -28.98 27.77 -13.15
C ASN A 34 -29.88 27.29 -12.02
N ILE A 35 -29.62 27.68 -10.76
CA ILE A 35 -30.51 27.34 -9.63
C ILE A 35 -31.92 27.93 -9.86
N ASP A 36 -32.01 29.17 -10.35
CA ASP A 36 -33.29 29.79 -10.67
C ASP A 36 -34.01 29.05 -11.82
N ALA A 37 -33.27 28.65 -12.86
CA ALA A 37 -33.80 27.85 -13.97
C ALA A 37 -34.30 26.48 -13.50
N PHE A 38 -33.54 25.76 -12.68
CA PHE A 38 -33.98 24.49 -12.09
C PHE A 38 -35.22 24.68 -11.23
N ARG A 39 -35.30 25.76 -10.43
CA ARG A 39 -36.50 26.05 -9.63
C ARG A 39 -37.75 26.25 -10.49
N GLN A 40 -37.60 26.78 -11.70
CA GLN A 40 -38.70 27.01 -12.63
C GLN A 40 -39.08 25.76 -13.43
N HIS A 41 -38.10 25.03 -13.97
CA HIS A 41 -38.33 23.97 -14.94
C HIS A 41 -38.27 22.56 -14.35
N ILE A 42 -37.42 22.31 -13.35
CA ILE A 42 -37.22 20.99 -12.72
C ILE A 42 -37.01 21.16 -11.20
N PRO A 43 -38.05 21.57 -10.43
CA PRO A 43 -37.89 21.98 -9.04
C PRO A 43 -37.31 20.90 -8.11
N SER A 44 -37.51 19.63 -8.45
CA SER A 44 -37.01 18.48 -7.68
C SER A 44 -35.49 18.43 -7.56
N LEU A 45 -34.74 18.99 -8.51
CA LEU A 45 -33.27 18.98 -8.47
C LEU A 45 -32.68 20.06 -7.57
N VAL A 46 -33.44 21.09 -7.19
CA VAL A 46 -32.93 22.16 -6.33
C VAL A 46 -32.55 21.63 -4.95
N GLY A 47 -33.35 20.69 -4.40
CA GLY A 47 -33.02 20.01 -3.14
C GLY A 47 -31.73 19.21 -3.26
N VAL A 48 -31.60 18.40 -4.32
CA VAL A 48 -30.39 17.61 -4.60
C VAL A 48 -29.13 18.49 -4.68
N ILE A 49 -29.21 19.63 -5.37
CA ILE A 49 -28.09 20.56 -5.52
C ILE A 49 -27.68 21.20 -4.18
N HIS A 50 -28.65 21.54 -3.32
CA HIS A 50 -28.38 22.21 -2.04
C HIS A 50 -27.94 21.27 -0.92
N GLU A 51 -28.44 20.03 -0.92
CA GLU A 51 -28.20 19.06 0.16
C GLU A 51 -26.96 18.18 -0.07
N HIS A 52 -26.50 18.04 -1.32
CA HIS A 52 -25.36 17.17 -1.64
C HIS A 52 -24.03 17.81 -1.31
N GLU A 53 -23.23 17.12 -0.48
CA GLU A 53 -21.83 17.47 -0.21
C GLU A 53 -20.92 16.75 -1.20
N VAL A 54 -19.98 17.49 -1.80
CA VAL A 54 -19.02 16.96 -2.79
C VAL A 54 -18.18 15.82 -2.20
N GLN A 55 -18.11 14.68 -2.89
CA GLN A 55 -17.47 13.45 -2.37
C GLN A 55 -16.25 12.96 -3.15
N GLN A 56 -16.16 13.28 -4.44
CA GLN A 56 -15.17 12.73 -5.36
C GLN A 56 -14.72 13.69 -6.47
N TYR A 57 -15.65 14.40 -7.10
CA TYR A 57 -15.35 15.25 -8.26
C TYR A 57 -15.53 16.73 -7.98
N SER A 58 -14.61 17.55 -8.48
CA SER A 58 -14.68 19.00 -8.41
C SER A 58 -14.28 19.65 -9.72
N LEU A 59 -14.62 20.93 -9.85
CA LEU A 59 -14.26 21.75 -10.99
C LEU A 59 -12.86 22.36 -10.78
N PHE A 60 -12.06 22.43 -11.85
CA PHE A 60 -10.83 23.21 -11.88
C PHE A 60 -10.71 23.97 -13.21
N CYS A 61 -9.81 24.96 -13.24
CA CYS A 61 -9.53 25.73 -14.45
C CYS A 61 -8.24 25.24 -15.12
N THR A 62 -8.31 24.95 -16.41
CA THR A 62 -7.14 24.57 -17.20
C THR A 62 -6.29 25.80 -17.55
N LYS A 63 -5.05 25.59 -17.97
CA LYS A 63 -4.10 26.61 -18.45
C LYS A 63 -4.61 27.38 -19.66
N ASP A 64 -5.61 26.84 -20.35
CA ASP A 64 -6.29 27.43 -21.49
C ASP A 64 -7.54 28.24 -21.08
N ALA A 65 -7.72 28.48 -19.77
CA ALA A 65 -8.85 29.19 -19.18
C ALA A 65 -10.21 28.48 -19.32
N GLU A 66 -10.21 27.18 -19.60
CA GLU A 66 -11.43 26.36 -19.66
C GLU A 66 -11.73 25.66 -18.33
N LEU A 67 -12.98 25.28 -18.14
CA LEU A 67 -13.42 24.52 -16.97
C LEU A 67 -13.40 23.03 -17.29
N ASN A 68 -12.87 22.25 -16.35
CA ASN A 68 -12.79 20.79 -16.44
C ASN A 68 -13.08 20.15 -15.07
N ILE A 69 -13.30 18.84 -15.06
CA ILE A 69 -13.64 18.05 -13.87
C ILE A 69 -12.40 17.26 -13.44
N VAL A 70 -12.06 17.33 -12.17
CA VAL A 70 -10.99 16.54 -11.53
C VAL A 70 -11.59 15.63 -10.46
N ASP A 71 -11.14 14.38 -10.43
CA ASP A 71 -11.24 13.49 -9.28
C ASP A 71 -10.15 13.88 -8.29
N PHE A 72 -10.52 14.50 -7.15
CA PHE A 72 -9.50 15.01 -6.23
C PHE A 72 -8.78 13.91 -5.43
N ALA A 73 -9.34 12.69 -5.38
CA ALA A 73 -8.68 11.55 -4.72
C ALA A 73 -7.54 11.00 -5.58
N THR A 74 -7.67 11.09 -6.91
CA THR A 74 -6.72 10.51 -7.86
C THR A 74 -5.94 11.55 -8.67
N GLY A 75 -6.39 12.81 -8.68
CA GLY A 75 -5.89 13.89 -9.53
C GLY A 75 -6.26 13.75 -11.01
N ARG A 76 -7.07 12.76 -11.39
CA ARG A 76 -7.43 12.48 -12.79
C ARG A 76 -8.53 13.42 -13.28
N VAL A 77 -8.52 13.75 -14.56
CA VAL A 77 -9.48 14.68 -15.16
C VAL A 77 -10.31 14.02 -16.25
N PHE A 78 -11.53 14.53 -16.46
CA PHE A 78 -12.46 13.97 -17.46
C PHE A 78 -12.00 14.30 -18.88
N TYR A 79 -11.89 15.58 -19.18
CA TYR A 79 -11.63 16.07 -20.52
C TYR A 79 -10.14 16.36 -20.74
N GLN A 80 -9.73 16.52 -21.99
CA GLN A 80 -8.51 17.22 -22.38
C GLN A 80 -8.61 18.71 -21.99
N SER A 81 -7.53 19.48 -22.17
CA SER A 81 -7.49 20.87 -21.71
C SER A 81 -8.57 21.78 -22.32
N ALA A 82 -9.01 21.45 -23.54
CA ALA A 82 -10.11 22.11 -24.25
C ALA A 82 -11.39 21.24 -24.20
N ALA A 83 -12.04 21.23 -23.04
CA ALA A 83 -13.20 20.38 -22.78
C ALA A 83 -14.37 20.67 -23.73
N GLN A 84 -14.61 21.94 -24.08
CA GLN A 84 -15.71 22.28 -24.97
C GLN A 84 -15.48 21.70 -26.36
N GLN A 85 -14.28 21.88 -26.94
CA GLN A 85 -13.93 21.40 -28.26
C GLN A 85 -13.99 19.86 -28.35
N GLU A 86 -13.45 19.14 -27.34
CA GLU A 86 -13.52 17.68 -27.27
C GLU A 86 -14.98 17.18 -27.39
N VAL A 87 -15.89 17.84 -26.68
CA VAL A 87 -17.31 17.49 -26.70
C VAL A 87 -17.99 17.88 -28.01
N MET A 88 -17.59 18.98 -28.65
CA MET A 88 -18.13 19.35 -29.97
C MET A 88 -17.76 18.28 -31.01
N ASP A 89 -16.51 17.85 -31.04
CA ASP A 89 -16.04 16.83 -31.98
C ASP A 89 -16.76 15.49 -31.77
N GLU A 90 -17.02 15.11 -30.52
CA GLU A 90 -17.83 13.95 -30.15
C GLU A 90 -19.26 14.05 -30.69
N VAL A 91 -19.93 15.19 -30.51
CA VAL A 91 -21.31 15.40 -31.02
C VAL A 91 -21.35 15.42 -32.55
N GLN A 92 -20.36 16.01 -33.21
CA GLN A 92 -20.28 16.01 -34.68
C GLN A 92 -20.12 14.60 -35.23
N HIS A 93 -19.27 13.78 -34.60
CA HIS A 93 -19.15 12.36 -34.96
C HIS A 93 -20.47 11.62 -34.74
N TYR A 94 -21.15 11.88 -33.62
CA TYR A 94 -22.44 11.29 -33.30
C TYR A 94 -23.53 11.54 -34.34
N TYR A 95 -23.59 12.74 -34.95
CA TYR A 95 -24.59 13.00 -35.99
C TYR A 95 -24.51 12.05 -37.19
N SER A 96 -23.34 11.47 -37.45
CA SER A 96 -23.15 10.49 -38.53
C SER A 96 -23.22 9.02 -38.06
N HIS A 97 -22.99 8.76 -36.77
CA HIS A 97 -22.86 7.41 -36.20
C HIS A 97 -23.70 7.20 -34.93
N ALA A 98 -24.93 7.73 -34.91
CA ALA A 98 -25.81 7.65 -33.76
C ALA A 98 -26.25 6.21 -33.47
N ALA A 99 -25.89 5.70 -32.29
CA ALA A 99 -26.28 4.39 -31.82
C ALA A 99 -27.78 4.33 -31.50
N TYR A 100 -28.43 3.19 -31.78
CA TYR A 100 -29.86 3.03 -31.50
C TYR A 100 -30.27 1.57 -31.30
N PHE A 101 -31.46 1.38 -30.73
CA PHE A 101 -32.18 0.11 -30.73
C PHE A 101 -33.64 0.31 -31.13
N ASN A 102 -34.26 -0.75 -31.65
CA ASN A 102 -35.66 -0.77 -32.01
C ASN A 102 -36.46 -1.53 -30.94
N LEU A 103 -37.73 -1.18 -30.77
CA LEU A 103 -38.62 -1.85 -29.84
C LEU A 103 -39.33 -3.05 -30.47
N SER A 104 -39.77 -2.94 -31.73
CA SER A 104 -40.67 -3.94 -32.35
C SER A 104 -40.26 -4.47 -33.73
N GLN A 105 -39.02 -4.22 -34.19
CA GLN A 105 -38.51 -4.74 -35.48
C GLN A 105 -37.96 -6.18 -35.38
N PRO A 106 -37.82 -6.94 -36.49
CA PRO A 106 -37.22 -8.26 -36.46
C PRO A 106 -35.80 -8.20 -35.89
N LYS A 107 -35.45 -9.18 -35.05
CA LYS A 107 -34.10 -9.33 -34.54
C LYS A 107 -33.14 -9.49 -35.73
N ASP A 108 -32.13 -8.63 -35.81
CA ASP A 108 -31.00 -8.80 -36.72
C ASP A 108 -29.76 -9.28 -35.93
N ASP A 109 -28.74 -9.79 -36.64
CA ASP A 109 -27.53 -10.34 -36.03
C ASP A 109 -26.47 -9.27 -35.68
N ARG A 110 -26.79 -7.97 -35.76
CA ARG A 110 -25.84 -6.91 -35.45
C ARG A 110 -25.67 -6.76 -33.93
N SER A 111 -24.41 -6.82 -33.48
CA SER A 111 -24.03 -6.61 -32.08
C SER A 111 -24.07 -5.15 -31.65
N TRP A 112 -23.88 -4.21 -32.59
CA TRP A 112 -23.96 -2.76 -32.39
C TRP A 112 -24.56 -2.10 -33.63
N ARG A 113 -25.56 -1.22 -33.46
CA ARG A 113 -26.25 -0.53 -34.56
C ARG A 113 -26.03 0.96 -34.47
N HIS A 114 -25.66 1.57 -35.57
CA HIS A 114 -25.55 3.01 -35.72
C HIS A 114 -26.08 3.47 -37.07
N GLN A 115 -26.49 4.73 -37.15
CA GLN A 115 -26.92 5.40 -38.38
C GLN A 115 -26.74 6.92 -38.24
N ALA A 116 -26.89 7.68 -39.32
CA ALA A 116 -26.98 9.13 -39.20
C ALA A 116 -28.19 9.53 -38.32
N LEU A 117 -27.99 10.48 -37.42
CA LEU A 117 -29.03 10.95 -36.52
C LEU A 117 -30.14 11.63 -37.34
N PRO A 118 -31.40 11.21 -37.21
CA PRO A 118 -32.50 11.88 -37.89
C PRO A 118 -32.69 13.33 -37.40
N PRO A 119 -33.20 14.25 -38.24
CA PRO A 119 -33.52 15.61 -37.81
C PRO A 119 -34.55 15.69 -36.67
N GLN A 120 -35.40 14.66 -36.55
CA GLN A 120 -36.37 14.51 -35.47
C GLN A 120 -36.22 13.14 -34.82
N VAL A 121 -36.04 13.15 -33.50
CA VAL A 121 -35.83 11.95 -32.68
C VAL A 121 -36.96 11.85 -31.65
N ASP A 122 -37.61 10.69 -31.57
CA ASP A 122 -38.65 10.47 -30.57
C ASP A 122 -38.06 10.36 -29.16
N ALA A 123 -37.08 9.48 -28.95
CA ALA A 123 -36.42 9.30 -27.66
C ALA A 123 -34.90 9.19 -27.80
N LEU A 124 -34.18 9.96 -26.97
CA LEU A 124 -32.73 9.92 -26.82
C LEU A 124 -32.37 9.65 -25.37
N LEU A 125 -31.62 8.56 -25.14
CA LEU A 125 -31.04 8.21 -23.84
C LEU A 125 -29.57 8.62 -23.82
N VAL A 126 -29.22 9.51 -22.89
CA VAL A 126 -27.87 10.00 -22.68
C VAL A 126 -27.29 9.35 -21.42
N PHE A 127 -26.15 8.68 -21.56
CA PHE A 127 -25.43 8.02 -20.48
C PHE A 127 -24.18 8.84 -20.12
N GLY A 128 -24.27 9.60 -19.03
CA GLY A 128 -23.28 10.56 -18.57
C GLY A 128 -23.66 12.00 -18.86
N LEU A 129 -23.55 12.87 -17.85
CA LEU A 129 -23.79 14.30 -17.99
C LEU A 129 -22.50 15.07 -18.29
N GLY A 130 -21.41 14.73 -17.59
CA GLY A 130 -20.17 15.51 -17.67
C GLY A 130 -20.42 16.99 -17.36
N LEU A 131 -19.84 17.92 -18.14
CA LEU A 131 -20.16 19.35 -18.02
C LEU A 131 -21.50 19.73 -18.68
N GLY A 132 -22.13 18.85 -19.46
CA GLY A 132 -23.42 19.10 -20.11
C GLY A 132 -23.35 19.85 -21.45
N TYR A 133 -22.15 20.11 -21.99
CA TYR A 133 -22.00 20.83 -23.27
C TYR A 133 -22.61 20.11 -24.47
N HIS A 134 -22.59 18.77 -24.48
CA HIS A 134 -23.18 17.99 -25.57
C HIS A 134 -24.70 18.19 -25.67
N LEU A 135 -25.38 18.43 -24.54
CA LEU A 135 -26.82 18.66 -24.51
C LEU A 135 -27.20 19.97 -25.21
N ASN A 136 -26.38 21.02 -25.07
CA ASN A 136 -26.60 22.28 -25.77
C ASN A 136 -26.62 22.06 -27.28
N GLU A 137 -25.60 21.38 -27.81
CA GLU A 137 -25.47 21.14 -29.25
C GLU A 137 -26.57 20.23 -29.79
N LEU A 138 -26.90 19.15 -29.07
CA LEU A 138 -27.96 18.23 -29.46
C LEU A 138 -29.32 18.95 -29.55
N LEU A 139 -29.65 19.81 -28.58
CA LEU A 139 -30.91 20.55 -28.57
C LEU A 139 -30.96 21.68 -29.62
N MET A 140 -29.81 22.28 -29.96
CA MET A 140 -29.74 23.32 -30.98
C MET A 140 -29.90 22.76 -32.40
N ASN A 141 -29.44 21.54 -32.66
CA ASN A 141 -29.34 21.00 -34.02
C ASN A 141 -30.26 19.77 -34.29
N CYS A 142 -30.89 19.18 -33.28
CA CYS A 142 -31.81 18.06 -33.43
C CYS A 142 -33.11 18.28 -32.64
N ARG A 143 -34.26 17.98 -33.26
CA ARG A 143 -35.55 18.05 -32.56
C ARG A 143 -35.81 16.75 -31.82
N ILE A 144 -35.54 16.75 -30.51
CA ILE A 144 -35.73 15.60 -29.63
C ILE A 144 -37.06 15.75 -28.87
N ARG A 145 -37.93 14.72 -28.87
CA ARG A 145 -39.19 14.78 -28.10
C ARG A 145 -39.00 14.41 -26.63
N TYR A 146 -38.34 13.29 -26.36
CA TYR A 146 -38.01 12.82 -25.01
C TYR A 146 -36.48 12.68 -24.88
N LEU A 147 -35.88 13.47 -23.99
CA LEU A 147 -34.46 13.44 -23.67
C LEU A 147 -34.29 12.94 -22.23
N VAL A 148 -33.65 11.80 -22.04
CA VAL A 148 -33.40 11.23 -20.72
C VAL A 148 -31.91 11.17 -20.46
N VAL A 149 -31.43 11.78 -19.40
CA VAL A 149 -30.00 11.86 -19.04
C VAL A 149 -29.76 11.11 -17.73
N TYR A 150 -28.88 10.13 -17.75
CA TYR A 150 -28.45 9.37 -16.58
C TYR A 150 -27.06 9.82 -16.15
N GLU A 151 -26.93 10.20 -14.88
CA GLU A 151 -25.64 10.56 -14.27
C GLU A 151 -25.50 9.86 -12.91
N PRO A 152 -24.64 8.85 -12.76
CA PRO A 152 -24.49 8.12 -11.51
C PRO A 152 -23.90 8.94 -10.37
N ASN A 153 -23.11 9.99 -10.64
CA ASN A 153 -22.45 10.77 -9.60
C ASN A 153 -22.97 12.22 -9.55
N VAL A 154 -23.60 12.59 -8.43
CA VAL A 154 -24.19 13.92 -8.22
C VAL A 154 -23.14 15.05 -8.22
N ASP A 155 -21.86 14.76 -7.92
CA ASP A 155 -20.78 15.75 -8.05
C ASP A 155 -20.64 16.27 -9.49
N ILE A 156 -20.90 15.43 -10.49
CA ILE A 156 -20.84 15.80 -11.91
C ILE A 156 -21.96 16.80 -12.24
N LEU A 157 -23.16 16.62 -11.68
CA LEU A 157 -24.23 17.61 -11.77
C LEU A 157 -23.79 18.95 -11.18
N LEU A 158 -23.16 18.95 -10.01
CA LEU A 158 -22.65 20.18 -9.39
C LEU A 158 -21.58 20.85 -10.26
N CYS A 159 -20.71 20.08 -10.90
CA CYS A 159 -19.73 20.62 -11.87
C CYS A 159 -20.43 21.23 -13.08
N SER A 160 -21.44 20.55 -13.64
CA SER A 160 -22.22 21.07 -14.78
C SER A 160 -23.00 22.34 -14.43
N VAL A 161 -23.58 22.43 -13.23
CA VAL A 161 -24.28 23.64 -12.73
C VAL A 161 -23.33 24.83 -12.63
N GLN A 162 -22.05 24.59 -12.35
CA GLN A 162 -21.02 25.63 -12.28
C GLN A 162 -20.51 26.07 -13.66
N ALA A 163 -20.38 25.12 -14.59
CA ALA A 163 -19.75 25.36 -15.89
C ALA A 163 -20.73 25.75 -17.02
N ASN A 164 -21.87 25.06 -17.12
CA ASN A 164 -22.79 25.19 -18.25
C ASN A 164 -23.88 26.25 -18.01
N ASN A 165 -24.51 26.72 -19.08
CA ASN A 165 -25.67 27.62 -19.02
C ASN A 165 -26.98 26.83 -19.10
N TRP A 166 -27.43 26.29 -17.95
CA TRP A 166 -28.66 25.50 -17.86
C TRP A 166 -29.93 26.32 -18.13
N LEU A 167 -29.92 27.62 -17.84
CA LEU A 167 -31.05 28.49 -18.19
C LEU A 167 -31.30 28.45 -19.71
N GLN A 168 -30.28 28.71 -20.50
CA GLN A 168 -30.38 28.66 -21.96
C GLN A 168 -30.75 27.26 -22.46
N LEU A 169 -30.16 26.20 -21.89
CA LEU A 169 -30.46 24.82 -22.25
C LEU A 169 -31.96 24.50 -22.05
N LEU A 170 -32.50 24.81 -20.87
CA LEU A 170 -33.89 24.52 -20.50
C LEU A 170 -34.89 25.37 -21.30
N GLU A 171 -34.59 26.64 -21.53
CA GLU A 171 -35.38 27.52 -22.41
C GLU A 171 -35.40 27.00 -23.85
N THR A 172 -34.23 26.57 -24.37
CA THR A 172 -34.11 26.00 -25.72
C THR A 172 -34.95 24.73 -25.83
N ALA A 173 -34.84 23.81 -24.86
CA ALA A 173 -35.64 22.60 -24.83
C ALA A 173 -37.15 22.89 -24.78
N GLN A 174 -37.58 23.86 -23.97
CA GLN A 174 -38.98 24.28 -23.93
C GLN A 174 -39.44 24.82 -25.28
N SER A 175 -38.62 25.65 -25.94
CA SER A 175 -38.93 26.22 -27.27
C SER A 175 -39.04 25.16 -28.37
N MET A 176 -38.24 24.09 -28.27
CA MET A 176 -38.22 22.96 -29.20
C MET A 176 -39.30 21.91 -28.88
N GLY A 177 -39.98 22.05 -27.73
CA GLY A 177 -40.98 21.10 -27.25
C GLY A 177 -40.38 19.80 -26.71
N THR A 178 -39.11 19.82 -26.31
CA THR A 178 -38.39 18.68 -25.74
C THR A 178 -38.75 18.51 -24.27
N ARG A 179 -39.10 17.28 -23.87
CA ARG A 179 -39.27 16.90 -22.46
C ARG A 179 -37.97 16.30 -21.95
N ILE A 180 -37.34 16.98 -20.99
CA ILE A 180 -36.09 16.53 -20.37
C ILE A 180 -36.39 15.79 -19.07
N PHE A 181 -35.76 14.63 -18.89
CA PHE A 181 -35.74 13.87 -17.65
C PHE A 181 -34.29 13.70 -17.20
N LEU A 182 -33.97 14.17 -16.00
CA LEU A 182 -32.62 14.13 -15.44
C LEU A 182 -32.59 13.14 -14.27
N GLN A 183 -32.01 11.96 -14.50
CA GLN A 183 -31.87 10.87 -13.53
C GLN A 183 -30.52 10.97 -12.82
N MET A 184 -30.42 11.90 -11.87
CA MET A 184 -29.19 12.23 -11.15
C MET A 184 -29.00 11.28 -9.95
N GLY A 185 -27.80 10.71 -9.81
CA GLY A 185 -27.52 9.60 -8.89
C GLY A 185 -27.95 8.22 -9.42
N SER A 186 -28.38 8.13 -10.69
CA SER A 186 -28.82 6.87 -11.31
C SER A 186 -27.73 6.26 -12.18
N ASP A 187 -27.50 4.96 -11.99
CA ASP A 187 -26.60 4.15 -12.80
C ASP A 187 -27.28 3.48 -14.01
N ALA A 188 -28.51 3.94 -14.32
CA ALA A 188 -29.37 3.50 -15.41
C ALA A 188 -29.90 2.05 -15.30
N THR A 189 -29.77 1.40 -14.13
CA THR A 189 -30.30 0.04 -13.92
C THR A 189 -31.82 -0.07 -14.05
N ALA A 190 -32.54 1.04 -13.82
CA ALA A 190 -33.99 1.12 -13.91
C ALA A 190 -34.53 1.31 -15.35
N VAL A 191 -33.66 1.48 -16.36
CA VAL A 191 -34.07 1.78 -17.75
C VAL A 191 -35.16 0.84 -18.27
N PRO A 192 -35.14 -0.49 -18.05
CA PRO A 192 -36.23 -1.35 -18.52
C PRO A 192 -37.61 -0.99 -17.96
N ALA A 193 -37.68 -0.57 -16.68
CA ALA A 193 -38.93 -0.13 -16.07
C ALA A 193 -39.33 1.26 -16.60
N GLU A 194 -38.39 2.20 -16.66
CA GLU A 194 -38.62 3.56 -17.16
C GLU A 194 -39.04 3.56 -18.64
N LEU A 195 -38.49 2.65 -19.45
CA LEU A 195 -38.90 2.46 -20.84
C LEU A 195 -40.31 1.88 -20.94
N ALA A 196 -40.71 1.00 -20.01
CA ALA A 196 -42.08 0.50 -19.95
C ALA A 196 -43.06 1.65 -19.67
N GLU A 197 -42.77 2.49 -18.68
CA GLU A 197 -43.57 3.68 -18.34
C GLU A 197 -43.66 4.67 -19.51
N LEU A 198 -42.54 4.93 -20.20
CA LEU A 198 -42.52 5.80 -21.37
C LEU A 198 -43.40 5.27 -22.51
N LEU A 199 -43.45 3.95 -22.70
CA LEU A 199 -44.26 3.31 -23.75
C LEU A 199 -45.74 3.16 -23.38
N GLU A 200 -46.07 3.17 -22.10
CA GLU A 200 -47.45 3.35 -21.64
C GLU A 200 -47.94 4.78 -21.94
N PHE A 201 -47.06 5.77 -21.75
CA PHE A 201 -47.35 7.17 -22.05
C PHE A 201 -47.43 7.47 -23.56
N ASP A 202 -46.51 6.92 -24.36
CA ASP A 202 -46.46 7.10 -25.82
C ASP A 202 -46.15 5.78 -26.55
N PRO A 203 -47.17 5.04 -26.99
CA PRO A 203 -46.98 3.74 -27.62
C PRO A 203 -46.41 3.81 -29.05
N ASN A 204 -46.26 5.02 -29.63
CA ASN A 204 -45.79 5.20 -31.00
C ASN A 204 -44.26 5.21 -31.12
N ILE A 205 -43.55 5.30 -29.99
CA ILE A 205 -42.09 5.22 -29.98
C ILE A 205 -41.69 3.81 -30.45
N ASN A 206 -40.85 3.74 -31.48
CA ASN A 206 -40.29 2.48 -31.95
C ASN A 206 -38.75 2.47 -31.97
N GLN A 207 -38.12 3.59 -32.32
CA GLN A 207 -36.66 3.70 -32.36
C GLN A 207 -36.19 4.63 -31.24
N VAL A 208 -35.23 4.15 -30.45
CA VAL A 208 -34.64 4.89 -29.33
C VAL A 208 -33.15 5.02 -29.58
N PHE A 209 -32.65 6.25 -29.55
CA PHE A 209 -31.24 6.57 -29.75
C PHE A 209 -30.50 6.56 -28.42
N ILE A 210 -29.22 6.21 -28.47
CA ILE A 210 -28.31 6.16 -27.33
C ILE A 210 -27.15 7.11 -27.61
N TYR A 211 -26.82 7.95 -26.64
CA TYR A 211 -25.60 8.76 -26.62
C TYR A 211 -24.81 8.42 -25.37
N ARG A 212 -23.61 7.85 -25.52
CA ARG A 212 -22.75 7.55 -24.38
C ARG A 212 -21.69 8.64 -24.25
N HIS A 213 -21.82 9.45 -23.20
CA HIS A 213 -20.88 10.52 -22.88
C HIS A 213 -19.83 10.10 -21.86
N GLN A 214 -20.07 9.03 -21.10
CA GLN A 214 -19.04 8.45 -20.23
C GLN A 214 -19.16 6.94 -20.12
N PHE A 215 -18.02 6.29 -19.94
CA PHE A 215 -17.96 4.89 -19.53
C PHE A 215 -18.26 4.79 -18.04
N HIS A 216 -19.22 3.94 -17.69
CA HIS A 216 -19.51 3.57 -16.31
C HIS A 216 -19.85 2.08 -16.26
N PRO A 217 -19.28 1.29 -15.34
CA PRO A 217 -19.43 -0.17 -15.34
C PRO A 217 -20.87 -0.67 -15.40
N MET A 218 -21.81 0.03 -14.76
CA MET A 218 -23.21 -0.36 -14.79
C MET A 218 -23.93 0.13 -16.06
N MET A 219 -23.69 1.39 -16.44
CA MET A 219 -24.35 1.98 -17.61
C MET A 219 -23.94 1.25 -18.89
N ASP A 220 -22.69 0.83 -18.99
CA ASP A 220 -22.22 0.06 -20.15
C ASP A 220 -22.89 -1.33 -20.25
N GLU A 221 -23.19 -1.99 -19.12
CA GLU A 221 -23.94 -3.25 -19.13
C GLU A 221 -25.39 -3.02 -19.59
N VAL A 222 -25.99 -1.90 -19.15
CA VAL A 222 -27.34 -1.48 -19.58
C VAL A 222 -27.35 -1.18 -21.07
N ILE A 223 -26.42 -0.37 -21.59
CA ILE A 223 -26.31 -0.06 -23.02
C ILE A 223 -26.16 -1.36 -23.84
N GLN A 224 -25.24 -2.25 -23.42
CA GLN A 224 -25.03 -3.53 -24.07
C GLN A 224 -26.32 -4.35 -24.12
N TYR A 225 -27.06 -4.40 -23.00
CA TYR A 225 -28.33 -5.10 -22.92
C TYR A 225 -29.38 -4.53 -23.88
N LEU A 226 -29.55 -3.21 -23.93
CA LEU A 226 -30.51 -2.53 -24.80
C LEU A 226 -30.23 -2.81 -26.29
N VAL A 227 -28.97 -2.70 -26.70
CA VAL A 227 -28.57 -2.90 -28.09
C VAL A 227 -28.72 -4.37 -28.51
N GLN A 228 -28.35 -5.33 -27.64
CA GLN A 228 -28.47 -6.77 -27.90
C GLN A 228 -29.91 -7.27 -27.96
N HIS A 229 -30.83 -6.62 -27.23
CA HIS A 229 -32.25 -6.99 -27.18
C HIS A 229 -33.12 -6.12 -28.10
N SER A 230 -32.52 -5.33 -28.99
CA SER A 230 -33.23 -4.62 -30.05
C SER A 230 -34.21 -5.53 -30.79
N GLY A 231 -35.46 -5.08 -30.94
CA GLY A 231 -36.56 -5.82 -31.53
C GLY A 231 -37.34 -6.70 -30.55
N ASN A 232 -36.88 -6.85 -29.30
CA ASN A 232 -37.55 -7.63 -28.27
C ASN A 232 -38.15 -6.73 -27.18
N LYS A 233 -39.30 -6.12 -27.47
CA LYS A 233 -40.04 -5.25 -26.54
C LYS A 233 -40.21 -5.87 -25.15
N SER A 234 -40.53 -7.17 -25.07
CA SER A 234 -40.76 -7.85 -23.78
C SER A 234 -39.50 -7.93 -22.92
N ALA A 235 -38.32 -8.12 -23.52
CA ALA A 235 -37.06 -8.10 -22.79
C ALA A 235 -36.70 -6.66 -22.40
N LEU A 236 -36.76 -5.72 -23.35
CA LEU A 236 -36.41 -4.33 -23.14
C LEU A 236 -37.25 -3.62 -22.06
N THR A 237 -38.45 -4.13 -21.76
CA THR A 237 -39.37 -3.59 -20.74
C THR A 237 -39.48 -4.45 -19.48
N GLN A 238 -38.57 -5.41 -19.29
CA GLN A 238 -38.62 -6.33 -18.16
C GLN A 238 -38.10 -5.66 -16.87
N ALA A 239 -39.00 -5.11 -16.07
CA ALA A 239 -38.68 -4.41 -14.81
C ALA A 239 -37.92 -5.26 -13.77
N THR A 240 -37.97 -6.60 -13.84
CA THR A 240 -37.25 -7.48 -12.92
C THR A 240 -35.79 -7.75 -13.35
N ARG A 241 -35.30 -7.13 -14.43
CA ARG A 241 -33.94 -7.33 -14.91
C ARG A 241 -32.94 -6.80 -13.88
N GLN A 242 -31.95 -7.62 -13.53
CA GLN A 242 -30.85 -7.23 -12.66
C GLN A 242 -29.56 -7.08 -13.48
N PHE A 243 -28.76 -6.08 -13.10
CA PHE A 243 -27.44 -5.80 -13.65
C PHE A 243 -26.42 -5.86 -12.52
N THR A 244 -25.20 -6.23 -12.84
CA THR A 244 -24.13 -6.46 -11.84
C THR A 244 -22.93 -5.54 -12.02
N GLY A 245 -22.79 -4.95 -13.22
CA GLY A 245 -21.71 -4.08 -13.65
C GLY A 245 -20.41 -4.82 -13.94
N PHE A 246 -19.55 -4.19 -14.74
CA PHE A 246 -18.18 -4.64 -15.00
C PHE A 246 -17.27 -4.39 -13.79
N LYS A 247 -17.21 -5.37 -12.87
CA LYS A 247 -16.48 -5.27 -11.59
C LYS A 247 -15.10 -5.93 -11.60
N ASP A 248 -14.79 -6.73 -12.62
CA ASP A 248 -13.47 -7.37 -12.72
C ASP A 248 -12.40 -6.32 -13.04
N TYR A 249 -11.22 -6.45 -12.45
CA TYR A 249 -10.11 -5.52 -12.68
C TYR A 249 -9.67 -5.52 -14.16
N SER A 250 -9.87 -6.65 -14.87
CA SER A 250 -9.59 -6.75 -16.31
C SER A 250 -10.56 -5.96 -17.16
N ASP A 251 -11.71 -5.56 -16.64
CA ASP A 251 -12.75 -4.82 -17.37
C ASP A 251 -12.68 -3.30 -17.13
N TYR A 252 -11.60 -2.82 -16.49
CA TYR A 252 -11.42 -1.40 -16.21
C TYR A 252 -11.31 -0.58 -17.49
N VAL A 253 -12.15 0.44 -17.63
CA VAL A 253 -12.14 1.43 -18.72
C VAL A 253 -12.24 2.81 -18.08
N SER A 254 -11.43 3.77 -18.51
CA SER A 254 -11.54 5.15 -18.04
C SER A 254 -12.83 5.80 -18.50
N GLU A 255 -13.36 6.71 -17.69
CA GLU A 255 -14.61 7.45 -17.85
C GLU A 255 -14.74 8.07 -19.26
N ARG A 256 -13.62 8.58 -19.78
CA ARG A 256 -13.50 9.19 -21.11
C ARG A 256 -12.47 8.46 -21.98
N ALA A 257 -12.52 7.13 -22.01
CA ALA A 257 -11.70 6.29 -22.90
C ALA A 257 -12.03 6.55 -24.38
N GLY A 258 -11.22 6.02 -25.30
CA GLY A 258 -11.48 6.13 -26.74
C GLY A 258 -12.74 5.36 -27.15
N ASN A 259 -13.31 5.73 -28.30
CA ASN A 259 -14.54 5.13 -28.84
C ASN A 259 -15.78 5.28 -27.91
N LEU A 260 -15.99 6.48 -27.36
CA LEU A 260 -17.14 6.78 -26.50
C LEU A 260 -18.48 6.41 -27.13
N LEU A 261 -18.69 6.63 -28.43
CA LEU A 261 -19.95 6.30 -29.09
C LEU A 261 -20.14 4.79 -29.39
N GLY A 262 -19.07 3.99 -29.25
CA GLY A 262 -19.10 2.54 -29.40
C GLY A 262 -19.14 2.04 -30.85
N ASP A 263 -18.98 2.92 -31.84
CA ASP A 263 -19.18 2.65 -33.27
C ASP A 263 -17.96 2.06 -33.98
N TYR A 264 -16.77 2.13 -33.38
CA TYR A 264 -15.55 1.51 -33.91
C TYR A 264 -15.72 0.01 -34.19
N GLN A 265 -15.25 -0.41 -35.36
CA GLN A 265 -15.21 -1.80 -35.77
C GLN A 265 -13.78 -2.34 -35.63
N PRO A 266 -13.55 -3.37 -34.81
CA PRO A 266 -12.21 -3.87 -34.54
C PRO A 266 -11.55 -4.50 -35.77
N VAL A 267 -10.33 -4.08 -36.04
CA VAL A 267 -9.45 -4.66 -37.06
C VAL A 267 -8.20 -5.20 -36.36
N ASP A 268 -7.84 -6.45 -36.60
CA ASP A 268 -6.67 -7.08 -35.95
C ASP A 268 -5.37 -6.35 -36.34
N TYR A 269 -4.53 -6.07 -35.34
CA TYR A 269 -3.18 -5.55 -35.58
C TYR A 269 -2.22 -6.71 -35.86
N ASN A 270 -1.89 -6.92 -37.14
CA ASN A 270 -1.02 -8.02 -37.57
C ASN A 270 -0.15 -7.64 -38.77
N THR A 271 0.67 -6.60 -38.63
CA THR A 271 1.63 -6.20 -39.67
C THR A 271 2.82 -7.17 -39.71
N GLU A 272 3.53 -7.23 -40.84
CA GLU A 272 4.75 -8.04 -40.97
C GLU A 272 5.80 -7.66 -39.93
N GLN A 273 5.96 -6.36 -39.67
CA GLN A 273 6.84 -5.85 -38.61
C GLN A 273 6.42 -6.32 -37.22
N ALA A 274 5.12 -6.30 -36.91
CA ALA A 274 4.61 -6.79 -35.62
C ALA A 274 4.85 -8.29 -35.43
N GLN A 275 4.75 -9.10 -36.50
CA GLN A 275 5.05 -10.53 -36.44
C GLN A 275 6.54 -10.78 -36.16
N MET A 276 7.44 -10.06 -36.82
CA MET A 276 8.87 -10.14 -36.56
C MET A 276 9.21 -9.73 -35.12
N LEU A 277 8.59 -8.64 -34.64
CA LEU A 277 8.77 -8.14 -33.28
C LEU A 277 8.29 -9.16 -32.24
N TYR A 278 7.10 -9.72 -32.44
CA TYR A 278 6.55 -10.76 -31.58
C TYR A 278 7.47 -11.98 -31.50
N GLN A 279 7.99 -12.46 -32.64
CA GLN A 279 8.92 -13.59 -32.66
C GLN A 279 10.21 -13.28 -31.89
N ALA A 280 10.80 -12.10 -32.07
CA ALA A 280 11.99 -11.67 -31.35
C ALA A 280 11.73 -11.60 -29.83
N ASN A 281 10.62 -11.00 -29.43
CA ASN A 281 10.21 -10.89 -28.03
C ASN A 281 9.97 -12.26 -27.39
N MET A 282 9.28 -13.17 -28.08
CA MET A 282 9.03 -14.53 -27.59
C MET A 282 10.34 -15.33 -27.44
N ALA A 283 11.28 -15.19 -28.37
CA ALA A 283 12.60 -15.81 -28.25
C ALA A 283 13.40 -15.25 -27.05
N ALA A 284 13.32 -13.94 -26.80
CA ALA A 284 13.93 -13.34 -25.60
C ALA A 284 13.28 -13.87 -24.32
N LEU A 285 11.94 -13.96 -24.27
CA LEU A 285 11.24 -14.56 -23.12
C LEU A 285 11.62 -16.03 -22.92
N GLU A 286 11.78 -16.81 -23.98
CA GLU A 286 12.20 -18.22 -23.84
C GLU A 286 13.59 -18.33 -23.21
N LYS A 287 14.53 -17.49 -23.63
CA LYS A 287 15.90 -17.44 -23.11
C LYS A 287 15.96 -16.96 -21.65
N PHE A 288 15.32 -15.84 -21.34
CA PHE A 288 15.49 -15.14 -20.06
C PHE A 288 14.39 -15.47 -19.03
N TYR A 289 13.17 -15.76 -19.47
CA TYR A 289 11.99 -15.94 -18.63
C TYR A 289 11.13 -17.14 -19.07
N PRO A 290 11.64 -18.39 -19.06
CA PRO A 290 10.98 -19.55 -19.66
C PRO A 290 9.58 -19.84 -19.09
N LYS A 291 9.32 -19.49 -17.83
CA LYS A 291 7.99 -19.60 -17.22
C LYS A 291 7.00 -18.58 -17.80
N VAL A 292 7.44 -17.35 -18.03
CA VAL A 292 6.63 -16.29 -18.65
C VAL A 292 6.37 -16.65 -20.12
N HIS A 293 7.39 -17.10 -20.85
CA HIS A 293 7.24 -17.59 -22.22
C HIS A 293 6.14 -18.65 -22.34
N LYS A 294 6.18 -19.68 -21.48
CA LYS A 294 5.15 -20.72 -21.44
C LYS A 294 3.76 -20.14 -21.15
N ALA A 295 3.65 -19.24 -20.16
CA ALA A 295 2.38 -18.61 -19.82
C ALA A 295 1.82 -17.78 -20.99
N MET A 296 2.68 -17.11 -21.77
CA MET A 296 2.27 -16.33 -22.95
C MET A 296 1.84 -17.20 -24.13
N LEU A 297 2.46 -18.38 -24.32
CA LEU A 297 2.01 -19.36 -25.32
C LEU A 297 0.62 -19.94 -24.99
N GLU A 298 0.31 -20.10 -23.70
CA GLU A 298 -0.96 -20.66 -23.21
C GLU A 298 -2.05 -19.59 -23.03
N HIS A 299 -1.68 -18.31 -23.10
CA HIS A 299 -2.57 -17.17 -22.85
C HIS A 299 -3.69 -17.10 -23.90
N LYS A 300 -4.89 -16.78 -23.42
CA LYS A 300 -6.05 -16.48 -24.25
C LYS A 300 -6.61 -15.14 -23.82
N THR A 301 -6.79 -14.27 -24.81
CA THR A 301 -7.39 -12.95 -24.60
C THR A 301 -8.74 -13.07 -23.90
N ARG A 302 -8.92 -12.31 -22.82
CA ARG A 302 -10.12 -12.36 -21.98
C ARG A 302 -11.10 -11.23 -22.29
N ALA A 303 -10.61 -9.99 -22.29
CA ALA A 303 -11.43 -8.78 -22.42
C ALA A 303 -10.86 -7.79 -23.44
N TRP A 304 -9.54 -7.69 -23.52
CA TRP A 304 -8.84 -6.67 -24.32
C TRP A 304 -8.08 -7.27 -25.49
N GLN A 305 -8.54 -6.98 -26.69
CA GLN A 305 -7.94 -7.45 -27.94
C GLN A 305 -7.01 -6.38 -28.52
N LEU A 306 -5.87 -6.80 -29.06
CA LEU A 306 -5.00 -5.91 -29.82
C LEU A 306 -5.59 -5.63 -31.20
N VAL A 307 -5.77 -4.35 -31.54
CA VAL A 307 -6.41 -3.89 -32.77
C VAL A 307 -5.67 -2.70 -33.41
N GLN A 308 -6.05 -2.33 -34.63
CA GLN A 308 -5.65 -1.10 -35.31
C GLN A 308 -6.68 0.01 -35.08
N ASP A 309 -6.27 1.15 -34.54
CA ASP A 309 -7.16 2.33 -34.50
C ASP A 309 -7.46 2.89 -35.89
N ASN A 310 -8.26 3.97 -35.94
CA ASN A 310 -8.66 4.60 -37.20
C ASN A 310 -7.48 5.19 -38.01
N ASN A 311 -6.32 5.37 -37.39
CA ASN A 311 -5.09 5.85 -38.02
C ASN A 311 -4.14 4.69 -38.39
N GLY A 312 -4.52 3.44 -38.12
CA GLY A 312 -3.71 2.24 -38.36
C GLY A 312 -2.66 1.97 -37.29
N LEU A 313 -2.69 2.70 -36.16
CA LEU A 313 -1.78 2.50 -35.04
C LEU A 313 -2.30 1.40 -34.10
N PRO A 314 -1.42 0.68 -33.37
CA PRO A 314 -1.86 -0.35 -32.45
C PRO A 314 -2.61 0.23 -31.25
N ASN A 315 -3.69 -0.43 -30.85
CA ASN A 315 -4.52 -0.06 -29.71
C ASN A 315 -5.10 -1.31 -29.03
N LEU A 316 -5.68 -1.15 -27.86
CA LEU A 316 -6.38 -2.20 -27.12
C LEU A 316 -7.89 -1.93 -27.16
N TYR A 317 -8.66 -2.92 -27.60
CA TYR A 317 -10.11 -2.85 -27.71
C TYR A 317 -10.81 -3.76 -26.71
N HIS A 318 -11.66 -3.18 -25.86
CA HIS A 318 -12.47 -3.95 -24.92
C HIS A 318 -13.70 -4.53 -25.63
N GLN A 319 -13.74 -5.85 -25.79
CA GLN A 319 -14.77 -6.52 -26.61
C GLN A 319 -16.22 -6.29 -26.14
N LYS A 320 -16.45 -6.28 -24.82
CA LYS A 320 -17.80 -6.09 -24.24
C LYS A 320 -18.22 -4.64 -24.07
N ARG A 321 -17.29 -3.75 -23.71
CA ARG A 321 -17.57 -2.32 -23.44
C ARG A 321 -17.40 -1.44 -24.67
N HIS A 322 -16.88 -1.98 -25.77
CA HIS A 322 -16.64 -1.25 -27.01
C HIS A 322 -15.78 0.00 -26.76
N ALA A 323 -14.67 -0.17 -26.03
CA ALA A 323 -13.78 0.92 -25.63
C ALA A 323 -12.40 0.74 -26.27
N LEU A 324 -11.79 1.83 -26.72
CA LEU A 324 -10.37 1.87 -27.04
C LEU A 324 -9.59 2.41 -25.84
N PHE A 325 -8.49 1.75 -25.49
CA PHE A 325 -7.70 2.12 -24.32
C PHE A 325 -6.92 3.43 -24.52
N HIS A 326 -6.32 3.59 -25.71
CA HIS A 326 -5.57 4.78 -26.10
C HIS A 326 -6.41 5.70 -26.99
N HIS A 327 -6.26 7.01 -26.82
CA HIS A 327 -6.73 7.99 -27.81
C HIS A 327 -5.69 8.18 -28.91
N ASP A 328 -4.43 8.36 -28.52
CA ASP A 328 -3.26 8.43 -29.39
C ASP A 328 -2.08 7.79 -28.64
N LEU A 329 -1.69 6.56 -29.01
CA LEU A 329 -0.67 5.82 -28.25
C LEU A 329 0.70 6.54 -28.23
N PRO A 330 1.25 7.00 -29.38
CA PRO A 330 2.51 7.76 -29.40
C PRO A 330 2.47 9.02 -28.53
N ASP A 331 1.49 9.90 -28.73
CA ASP A 331 1.42 11.19 -28.03
C ASP A 331 1.19 10.98 -26.53
N GLU A 332 0.26 10.09 -26.14
CA GLU A 332 0.02 9.78 -24.73
C GLU A 332 1.29 9.21 -24.05
N SER A 333 2.03 8.33 -24.75
CA SER A 333 3.27 7.75 -24.21
C SER A 333 4.36 8.80 -24.04
N GLU A 334 4.54 9.67 -25.03
CA GLU A 334 5.54 10.74 -24.98
C GLU A 334 5.21 11.75 -23.86
N GLN A 335 3.95 12.19 -23.75
CA GLN A 335 3.51 13.10 -22.68
C GLN A 335 3.70 12.49 -21.29
N LEU A 336 3.35 11.21 -21.11
CA LEU A 336 3.56 10.51 -19.84
C LEU A 336 5.04 10.48 -19.45
N VAL A 337 5.92 10.13 -20.40
CA VAL A 337 7.36 10.03 -20.18
C VAL A 337 7.99 11.39 -19.91
N ASN A 338 7.68 12.40 -20.73
CA ASN A 338 8.21 13.75 -20.57
C ASN A 338 7.81 14.36 -19.22
N TYR A 339 6.55 14.20 -18.81
CA TYR A 339 6.10 14.68 -17.52
C TYR A 339 6.73 13.91 -16.36
N PHE A 340 6.82 12.58 -16.45
CA PHE A 340 7.50 11.81 -15.41
C PHE A 340 8.98 12.19 -15.30
N ILE A 341 9.61 12.56 -16.41
CA ILE A 341 10.98 13.06 -16.43
C ILE A 341 11.10 14.40 -15.71
N GLU A 342 10.18 15.33 -15.93
CA GLU A 342 10.22 16.66 -15.30
C GLU A 342 9.71 16.62 -13.84
N HIS A 343 8.78 15.72 -13.54
CA HIS A 343 8.09 15.59 -12.25
C HIS A 343 8.08 14.15 -11.76
N PRO A 344 9.25 13.55 -11.47
CA PRO A 344 9.30 12.19 -10.98
C PRO A 344 8.57 12.06 -9.64
N PHE A 345 7.68 11.07 -9.54
CA PHE A 345 7.12 10.68 -8.25
C PHE A 345 8.19 9.95 -7.44
N LYS A 346 9.03 10.74 -6.76
CA LYS A 346 10.00 10.25 -5.78
C LYS A 346 9.30 10.16 -4.43
N ASP A 347 9.04 8.95 -3.97
CA ASP A 347 8.54 8.76 -2.61
C ASP A 347 9.68 9.04 -1.62
N ASP A 348 9.50 10.01 -0.73
CA ASP A 348 10.43 10.30 0.36
C ASP A 348 10.33 9.27 1.48
N VAL A 349 10.58 8.00 1.15
CA VAL A 349 10.45 6.84 2.04
C VAL A 349 11.41 6.93 3.23
N VAL A 350 12.55 7.62 3.09
CA VAL A 350 13.68 7.58 4.04
C VAL A 350 13.56 8.61 5.18
N LEU A 351 12.73 9.65 5.06
CA LEU A 351 13.07 10.95 5.68
C LEU A 351 12.16 11.45 6.81
N SER A 352 11.35 10.59 7.39
CA SER A 352 10.49 10.93 8.54
C SER A 352 10.71 10.03 9.76
N GLN A 353 11.94 9.54 9.97
CA GLN A 353 12.27 8.97 11.27
C GLN A 353 12.29 10.09 12.33
N GLY A 354 11.19 10.21 13.07
CA GLY A 354 11.10 11.08 14.23
C GLY A 354 12.11 10.61 15.29
N THR A 355 12.91 11.54 15.81
CA THR A 355 13.82 11.25 16.91
C THR A 355 13.02 11.18 18.21
N SER A 356 12.69 9.96 18.63
CA SER A 356 12.10 9.76 19.96
C SER A 356 13.11 10.16 21.02
N HIS A 357 12.67 10.96 22.00
CA HIS A 357 13.50 11.35 23.14
C HIS A 357 14.06 10.11 23.89
N LYS A 358 13.36 8.96 23.82
CA LYS A 358 13.80 7.69 24.42
C LYS A 358 15.19 7.25 23.95
N PHE A 359 15.49 7.42 22.67
CA PHE A 359 16.72 6.88 22.05
C PHE A 359 17.77 7.95 21.73
N ARG A 360 17.58 9.19 22.19
CA ARG A 360 18.45 10.33 21.84
C ARG A 360 19.94 10.11 22.15
N ASN A 361 20.27 9.24 23.10
CA ASN A 361 21.63 8.95 23.54
C ASN A 361 22.30 7.83 22.71
N TYR A 362 21.54 7.11 21.88
CA TYR A 362 22.11 6.12 20.97
C TYR A 362 22.96 6.80 19.91
N LEU A 363 24.04 6.14 19.48
CA LEU A 363 24.90 6.65 18.42
C LEU A 363 24.09 6.87 17.15
N HIS A 364 23.20 5.94 16.82
CA HIS A 364 22.33 6.03 15.64
C HIS A 364 21.46 7.29 15.63
N PHE A 365 20.64 7.48 16.67
CA PHE A 365 19.67 8.56 16.70
C PHE A 365 20.27 9.93 16.96
N SER A 366 21.38 10.01 17.71
CA SER A 366 22.13 11.27 17.86
C SER A 366 22.67 11.76 16.51
N LYS A 367 23.23 10.85 15.71
CA LYS A 367 23.75 11.18 14.37
C LYS A 367 22.64 11.44 13.35
N ILE A 368 21.50 10.75 13.43
CA ILE A 368 20.31 11.10 12.64
C ILE A 368 19.84 12.53 12.94
N ALA A 369 19.84 12.96 14.21
CA ALA A 369 19.46 14.33 14.56
C ALA A 369 20.40 15.37 13.93
N GLU A 370 21.70 15.08 13.83
CA GLU A 370 22.68 15.92 13.12
C GLU A 370 22.48 15.89 11.60
N LEU A 371 22.03 14.76 11.03
CA LEU A 371 21.76 14.60 9.60
C LEU A 371 20.46 15.27 9.15
N GLN A 372 19.45 15.36 10.01
CA GLN A 372 18.10 15.87 9.66
C GLN A 372 18.11 17.25 8.96
N PRO A 373 18.86 18.26 9.43
CA PRO A 373 18.95 19.54 8.73
C PRO A 373 19.56 19.44 7.33
N LEU A 374 20.54 18.56 7.12
CA LEU A 374 21.20 18.34 5.82
C LEU A 374 20.25 17.64 4.85
N ILE A 375 19.58 16.60 5.34
CA ILE A 375 18.51 15.88 4.65
C ILE A 375 17.40 16.86 4.23
N ALA A 376 16.97 17.76 5.12
CA ALA A 376 15.92 18.71 4.84
C ALA A 376 16.31 19.74 3.76
N LYS A 377 17.59 20.08 3.60
CA LYS A 377 18.07 20.91 2.49
C LYS A 377 17.90 20.20 1.16
N ILE A 378 18.25 18.91 1.09
CA ILE A 378 18.13 18.08 -0.12
C ILE A 378 16.65 17.89 -0.51
N LEU A 379 15.78 17.68 0.47
CA LEU A 379 14.34 17.46 0.25
C LEU A 379 13.59 18.62 -0.38
N LYS A 380 14.06 19.85 -0.18
CA LYS A 380 13.37 21.05 -0.71
C LYS A 380 13.56 21.23 -2.21
N GLN A 381 14.44 20.46 -2.84
CA GLN A 381 14.72 20.53 -4.26
C GLN A 381 14.09 19.31 -4.95
N GLN A 382 12.92 19.48 -5.58
CA GLN A 382 12.42 18.48 -6.53
C GLN A 382 13.35 18.46 -7.74
N GLY A 383 14.17 17.41 -7.84
CA GLY A 383 15.01 17.17 -9.02
C GLY A 383 14.23 16.46 -10.12
N LYS A 384 14.63 16.68 -11.37
CA LYS A 384 14.18 15.92 -12.54
C LYS A 384 14.57 14.44 -12.41
N PHE A 385 13.92 13.59 -13.19
CA PHE A 385 14.24 12.17 -13.28
C PHE A 385 15.67 11.99 -13.86
N PRO A 386 16.59 11.39 -13.09
CA PRO A 386 18.01 11.39 -13.44
C PRO A 386 18.30 10.51 -14.65
N GLU A 387 19.38 10.82 -15.40
CA GLU A 387 19.82 10.02 -16.55
C GLU A 387 20.17 8.56 -16.19
N GLN A 388 20.76 8.38 -15.01
CA GLN A 388 21.08 7.07 -14.43
C GLN A 388 20.19 6.82 -13.22
N VAL A 389 19.43 5.72 -13.28
CA VAL A 389 18.38 5.37 -12.33
C VAL A 389 18.72 4.01 -11.71
N GLU A 390 18.84 3.95 -10.39
CA GLU A 390 19.15 2.69 -9.70
C GLU A 390 17.95 1.74 -9.72
N THR A 391 16.76 2.22 -9.35
CA THR A 391 15.53 1.42 -9.34
C THR A 391 14.34 2.20 -9.91
N LEU A 392 13.63 1.60 -10.87
CA LEU A 392 12.34 2.07 -11.37
C LEU A 392 11.30 0.95 -11.23
N ILE A 393 10.14 1.28 -10.64
CA ILE A 393 8.97 0.41 -10.64
C ILE A 393 7.91 1.02 -11.56
N VAL A 394 7.45 0.26 -12.55
CA VAL A 394 6.39 0.64 -13.49
C VAL A 394 5.15 -0.19 -13.21
N PHE A 395 4.07 0.49 -12.83
CA PHE A 395 2.75 -0.07 -12.63
C PHE A 395 1.89 0.18 -13.87
N GLY A 396 1.56 -0.91 -14.57
CA GLY A 396 0.85 -0.92 -15.83
C GLY A 396 1.81 -0.87 -17.03
N VAL A 397 1.71 -1.89 -17.88
CA VAL A 397 2.41 -2.01 -19.16
C VAL A 397 1.58 -1.43 -20.30
N GLY A 398 0.26 -1.63 -20.31
CA GLY A 398 -0.53 -1.27 -21.49
C GLY A 398 0.06 -1.90 -22.76
N LEU A 399 0.44 -1.09 -23.75
CA LEU A 399 1.16 -1.55 -24.94
C LEU A 399 2.70 -1.43 -24.87
N GLY A 400 3.27 -0.96 -23.75
CA GLY A 400 4.70 -0.96 -23.46
C GLY A 400 5.52 0.22 -24.03
N LYS A 401 4.92 1.10 -24.84
CA LYS A 401 5.64 2.18 -25.52
C LYS A 401 6.29 3.20 -24.59
N HIS A 402 5.65 3.55 -23.47
CA HIS A 402 6.27 4.43 -22.47
C HIS A 402 7.51 3.78 -21.81
N ILE A 403 7.52 2.45 -21.62
CA ILE A 403 8.68 1.72 -21.07
C ILE A 403 9.82 1.72 -22.08
N GLU A 404 9.50 1.47 -23.35
CA GLU A 404 10.46 1.53 -24.46
C GLU A 404 11.10 2.93 -24.55
N LEU A 405 10.30 4.00 -24.55
CA LEU A 405 10.79 5.38 -24.55
C LEU A 405 11.66 5.69 -23.32
N LEU A 406 11.22 5.32 -22.11
CA LEU A 406 11.98 5.56 -20.88
C LEU A 406 13.33 4.84 -20.89
N THR A 407 13.36 3.57 -21.30
CA THR A 407 14.60 2.77 -21.34
C THR A 407 15.54 3.17 -22.47
N GLN A 408 15.05 3.84 -23.51
CA GLN A 408 15.88 4.50 -24.53
C GLN A 408 16.52 5.79 -23.99
N GLN A 409 15.74 6.61 -23.30
CA GLN A 409 16.17 7.92 -22.79
C GLN A 409 16.95 7.87 -21.48
N ARG A 410 16.86 6.78 -20.71
CA ARG A 410 17.44 6.64 -19.37
C ARG A 410 18.14 5.30 -19.19
N GLN A 411 19.22 5.29 -18.41
CA GLN A 411 19.93 4.09 -18.01
C GLN A 411 19.34 3.58 -16.69
N ILE A 412 18.52 2.55 -16.77
CA ILE A 412 17.84 1.95 -15.62
C ILE A 412 18.54 0.64 -15.25
N LYS A 413 19.05 0.55 -14.02
CA LYS A 413 19.77 -0.64 -13.54
C LYS A 413 18.82 -1.74 -13.07
N ASN A 414 17.81 -1.42 -12.26
CA ASN A 414 16.79 -2.38 -11.82
C ASN A 414 15.39 -1.90 -12.24
N LEU A 415 14.76 -2.60 -13.17
CA LEU A 415 13.43 -2.30 -13.67
C LEU A 415 12.42 -3.35 -13.17
N PHE A 416 11.45 -2.91 -12.38
CA PHE A 416 10.33 -3.74 -11.95
C PHE A 416 9.09 -3.38 -12.76
N VAL A 417 8.50 -4.36 -13.44
CA VAL A 417 7.33 -4.19 -14.29
C VAL A 417 6.17 -4.95 -13.65
N CYS A 418 5.12 -4.23 -13.28
CA CYS A 418 3.92 -4.78 -12.65
C CYS A 418 2.72 -4.59 -13.57
N GLU A 419 2.15 -5.68 -14.11
CA GLU A 419 0.97 -5.64 -14.98
C GLU A 419 -0.08 -6.64 -14.50
N PRO A 420 -1.18 -6.19 -13.88
CA PRO A 420 -2.25 -7.09 -13.44
C PRO A 420 -3.02 -7.74 -14.60
N ASN A 421 -3.11 -7.09 -15.77
CA ASN A 421 -3.87 -7.57 -16.91
C ASN A 421 -2.97 -8.28 -17.94
N LEU A 422 -3.05 -9.61 -18.00
CA LEU A 422 -2.26 -10.40 -18.94
C LEU A 422 -2.57 -10.09 -20.42
N ASP A 423 -3.79 -9.65 -20.75
CA ASP A 423 -4.12 -9.24 -22.11
C ASP A 423 -3.22 -8.08 -22.57
N PHE A 424 -2.90 -7.15 -21.67
CA PHE A 424 -2.04 -5.99 -21.96
C PHE A 424 -0.60 -6.42 -22.19
N PHE A 425 -0.03 -7.22 -21.29
CA PHE A 425 1.34 -7.70 -21.47
C PHE A 425 1.48 -8.53 -22.75
N ALA A 426 0.53 -9.45 -23.02
CA ALA A 426 0.53 -10.25 -24.24
C ALA A 426 0.44 -9.38 -25.50
N ALA A 427 -0.42 -8.36 -25.50
CA ALA A 427 -0.52 -7.40 -26.61
C ALA A 427 0.76 -6.57 -26.79
N SER A 428 1.44 -6.18 -25.70
CA SER A 428 2.69 -5.41 -25.75
C SER A 428 3.82 -6.15 -26.48
N LEU A 429 3.81 -7.49 -26.50
CA LEU A 429 4.79 -8.30 -27.23
C LEU A 429 4.73 -8.11 -28.76
N TRP A 430 3.62 -7.59 -29.28
CA TRP A 430 3.46 -7.27 -30.70
C TRP A 430 3.85 -5.83 -31.04
N VAL A 431 4.03 -4.98 -30.02
CA VAL A 431 4.07 -3.52 -30.18
C VAL A 431 5.40 -2.92 -29.71
N SER A 432 5.96 -3.41 -28.61
CA SER A 432 7.21 -2.89 -28.02
C SER A 432 8.34 -3.90 -28.08
N ASP A 433 9.57 -3.42 -28.30
CA ASP A 433 10.77 -4.25 -28.44
C ASP A 433 11.34 -4.70 -27.09
N TRP A 434 10.62 -5.62 -26.44
CA TRP A 434 11.06 -6.26 -25.20
C TRP A 434 12.39 -6.99 -25.36
N ALA A 435 12.68 -7.57 -26.54
CA ALA A 435 13.94 -8.23 -26.82
C ALA A 435 15.12 -7.25 -26.68
N ALA A 436 15.01 -6.06 -27.29
CA ALA A 436 16.03 -5.01 -27.14
C ALA A 436 16.13 -4.49 -25.70
N ILE A 437 15.00 -4.28 -25.01
CA ILE A 437 14.99 -3.80 -23.63
C ILE A 437 15.68 -4.82 -22.70
N ILE A 438 15.35 -6.10 -22.81
CA ILE A 438 15.93 -7.18 -21.99
C ILE A 438 17.42 -7.35 -22.30
N GLN A 439 17.80 -7.39 -23.58
CA GLN A 439 19.21 -7.57 -23.95
C GLN A 439 20.06 -6.37 -23.52
N LYS A 440 19.55 -5.13 -23.66
CA LYS A 440 20.23 -3.93 -23.17
C LYS A 440 20.44 -3.97 -21.65
N ALA A 441 19.46 -4.48 -20.89
CA ALA A 441 19.63 -4.64 -19.44
C ALA A 441 20.72 -5.68 -19.13
N ASP A 442 20.68 -6.85 -19.77
CA ASP A 442 21.67 -7.93 -19.60
C ASP A 442 23.10 -7.45 -19.92
N ASP A 443 23.28 -6.79 -21.07
CA ASP A 443 24.58 -6.27 -21.54
C ASP A 443 25.19 -5.24 -20.56
N ASN A 444 24.32 -4.46 -19.88
CA ASN A 444 24.73 -3.45 -18.91
C ASN A 444 24.77 -3.99 -17.46
N GLY A 445 24.56 -5.29 -17.25
CA GLY A 445 24.49 -5.89 -15.91
C GLY A 445 23.28 -5.43 -15.07
N GLY A 446 22.26 -4.87 -15.73
CA GLY A 446 20.98 -4.52 -15.15
C GLY A 446 20.05 -5.73 -15.01
N ARG A 447 18.89 -5.52 -14.38
CA ARG A 447 17.90 -6.55 -14.09
C ARG A 447 16.51 -6.07 -14.40
N ILE A 448 15.71 -6.95 -15.01
CA ILE A 448 14.29 -6.71 -15.25
C ILE A 448 13.49 -7.78 -14.50
N TYR A 449 12.52 -7.34 -13.70
CA TYR A 449 11.65 -8.17 -12.91
C TYR A 449 10.21 -8.03 -13.41
N LEU A 450 9.60 -9.14 -13.83
CA LEU A 450 8.25 -9.17 -14.37
C LEU A 450 7.29 -9.73 -13.31
N ASN A 451 6.36 -8.90 -12.83
CA ASN A 451 5.23 -9.29 -11.99
C ASN A 451 3.95 -9.17 -12.81
N LEU A 452 3.47 -10.32 -13.32
CA LEU A 452 2.41 -10.38 -14.31
C LEU A 452 1.19 -11.13 -13.75
N GLY A 453 0.02 -10.50 -13.81
CA GLY A 453 -1.23 -11.01 -13.24
C GLY A 453 -1.45 -10.59 -11.78
N GLY A 454 -2.59 -11.05 -11.22
CA GLY A 454 -2.94 -10.82 -9.81
C GLY A 454 -3.53 -9.44 -9.52
N ASP A 455 -3.80 -9.18 -8.23
CA ASP A 455 -4.42 -7.96 -7.72
C ASP A 455 -3.42 -7.00 -7.04
N GLY A 456 -2.12 -7.30 -7.14
CA GLY A 456 -1.05 -6.53 -6.53
C GLY A 456 -0.80 -6.80 -5.04
N SER A 457 -1.60 -7.66 -4.39
CA SER A 457 -1.43 -7.99 -2.96
C SER A 457 -0.09 -8.65 -2.60
N HIS A 458 0.65 -9.14 -3.59
CA HIS A 458 1.96 -9.77 -3.42
C HIS A 458 3.15 -8.87 -3.78
N TYR A 459 2.91 -7.65 -4.31
CA TYR A 459 3.98 -6.77 -4.80
C TYR A 459 5.09 -6.55 -3.77
N PHE A 460 4.76 -6.24 -2.53
CA PHE A 460 5.76 -6.02 -1.49
C PHE A 460 6.67 -7.24 -1.27
N TYR A 461 6.10 -8.44 -1.15
CA TYR A 461 6.88 -9.65 -0.90
C TYR A 461 7.77 -10.01 -2.09
N ASP A 462 7.23 -9.89 -3.30
CA ASP A 462 7.97 -10.15 -4.53
C ASP A 462 9.14 -9.17 -4.67
N LEU A 463 8.91 -7.89 -4.41
CA LEU A 463 9.93 -6.84 -4.46
C LEU A 463 10.98 -6.99 -3.35
N MET A 464 10.57 -7.27 -2.11
CA MET A 464 11.49 -7.43 -0.96
C MET A 464 12.53 -8.52 -1.22
N SER A 465 12.10 -9.65 -1.79
CA SER A 465 13.02 -10.75 -2.12
C SER A 465 14.15 -10.31 -3.06
N GLN A 466 13.90 -9.31 -3.91
CA GLN A 466 14.87 -8.76 -4.86
C GLN A 466 15.73 -7.66 -4.24
N PHE A 467 15.13 -6.78 -3.42
CA PHE A 467 15.89 -5.74 -2.71
C PHE A 467 16.99 -6.31 -1.81
N TYR A 468 16.76 -7.44 -1.15
CA TYR A 468 17.82 -8.10 -0.38
C TYR A 468 18.99 -8.61 -1.23
N GLN A 469 18.78 -8.85 -2.53
CA GLN A 469 19.86 -9.28 -3.44
C GLN A 469 20.68 -8.11 -3.98
N VAL A 470 20.04 -6.96 -4.22
CA VAL A 470 20.69 -5.76 -4.80
C VAL A 470 21.20 -4.77 -3.74
N GLY A 471 20.70 -4.88 -2.50
CA GLY A 471 20.99 -4.01 -1.37
C GLY A 471 19.75 -3.18 -0.99
N ALA A 472 19.33 -3.25 0.28
CA ALA A 472 18.10 -2.59 0.76
C ALA A 472 18.15 -1.05 0.64
N TYR A 473 19.35 -0.46 0.56
CA TYR A 473 19.52 0.98 0.31
C TYR A 473 18.98 1.41 -1.07
N ALA A 474 18.87 0.51 -2.05
CA ALA A 474 18.30 0.83 -3.36
C ALA A 474 16.81 1.24 -3.29
N ILE A 475 16.11 0.85 -2.21
CA ILE A 475 14.72 1.28 -1.94
C ILE A 475 14.65 2.81 -1.80
N ALA A 476 15.68 3.44 -1.24
CA ALA A 476 15.72 4.87 -0.99
C ALA A 476 15.78 5.74 -2.26
N ASP A 477 16.23 5.16 -3.38
CA ASP A 477 16.27 5.80 -4.69
C ASP A 477 15.38 5.05 -5.69
N THR A 478 14.24 4.55 -5.21
CA THR A 478 13.20 3.93 -6.03
C THR A 478 12.26 5.00 -6.57
N TYR A 479 12.13 5.05 -7.88
CA TYR A 479 11.12 5.83 -8.57
C TYR A 479 9.93 4.94 -8.93
N MET A 480 8.73 5.49 -8.85
CA MET A 480 7.50 4.76 -9.17
C MET A 480 6.72 5.50 -10.27
N LEU A 481 6.44 4.80 -11.36
CA LEU A 481 5.58 5.27 -12.44
C LEU A 481 4.30 4.44 -12.46
N SER A 482 3.15 5.10 -12.44
CA SER A 482 1.88 4.47 -12.78
C SER A 482 1.47 4.95 -14.17
N SER A 483 1.21 4.04 -15.12
CA SER A 483 0.88 4.39 -16.51
C SER A 483 -0.61 4.49 -16.78
N TYR A 484 -1.42 3.80 -15.97
CA TYR A 484 -2.88 3.90 -15.99
C TYR A 484 -3.47 3.72 -14.60
N TYR A 485 -4.73 4.13 -14.44
CA TYR A 485 -5.44 3.99 -13.18
C TYR A 485 -6.19 2.66 -13.12
N ASN A 486 -6.07 1.96 -11.99
CA ASN A 486 -6.95 0.85 -11.64
C ASN A 486 -7.08 0.88 -10.11
N VAL A 487 -8.30 0.80 -9.58
CA VAL A 487 -8.55 0.93 -8.13
C VAL A 487 -7.73 -0.08 -7.32
N GLY A 488 -7.68 -1.34 -7.78
CA GLY A 488 -6.88 -2.39 -7.14
C GLY A 488 -5.39 -2.09 -7.19
N MET A 489 -4.88 -1.67 -8.35
CA MET A 489 -3.48 -1.30 -8.52
C MET A 489 -3.08 -0.09 -7.66
N GLN A 490 -3.92 0.95 -7.56
CA GLN A 490 -3.64 2.13 -6.73
C GLN A 490 -3.60 1.77 -5.25
N LYS A 491 -4.51 0.90 -4.80
CA LYS A 491 -4.45 0.36 -3.44
C LYS A 491 -3.14 -0.41 -3.22
N ALA A 492 -2.76 -1.28 -4.15
CA ALA A 492 -1.52 -2.04 -4.06
C ALA A 492 -0.26 -1.14 -4.06
N ILE A 493 -0.25 -0.06 -4.84
CA ILE A 493 0.81 0.96 -4.82
C ILE A 493 0.87 1.65 -3.46
N ALA A 494 -0.28 2.06 -2.90
CA ALA A 494 -0.35 2.71 -1.59
C ALA A 494 0.11 1.77 -0.46
N ASP A 495 -0.32 0.51 -0.49
CA ASP A 495 0.09 -0.52 0.46
C ASP A 495 1.61 -0.77 0.37
N LEU A 496 2.14 -0.96 -0.85
CA LEU A 496 3.58 -1.11 -1.08
C LEU A 496 4.36 0.09 -0.53
N ARG A 497 3.93 1.32 -0.81
CA ARG A 497 4.56 2.54 -0.29
C ARG A 497 4.60 2.56 1.23
N ALA A 498 3.49 2.24 1.88
CA ALA A 498 3.41 2.19 3.34
C ALA A 498 4.36 1.13 3.91
N GLU A 499 4.41 -0.04 3.29
CA GLU A 499 5.25 -1.15 3.74
C GLU A 499 6.75 -0.89 3.52
N LEU A 500 7.14 -0.30 2.38
CA LEU A 500 8.52 0.15 2.12
C LEU A 500 8.99 1.19 3.15
N LYS A 501 8.10 2.11 3.55
CA LYS A 501 8.38 3.09 4.62
C LYS A 501 8.70 2.41 5.94
N VAL A 502 7.93 1.39 6.30
CA VAL A 502 8.14 0.64 7.54
C VAL A 502 9.46 -0.14 7.50
N VAL A 503 9.80 -0.78 6.38
CA VAL A 503 11.08 -1.52 6.24
C VAL A 503 12.29 -0.61 6.42
N LEU A 504 12.29 0.58 5.81
CA LEU A 504 13.38 1.55 5.97
C LEU A 504 13.40 2.19 7.37
N ALA A 505 12.24 2.35 8.01
CA ALA A 505 12.14 2.93 9.35
C ALA A 505 12.56 1.96 10.47
N MET A 506 12.31 0.65 10.30
CA MET A 506 12.46 -0.36 11.35
C MET A 506 13.66 -1.31 11.15
N GLY A 507 14.60 -0.97 10.27
CA GLY A 507 15.83 -1.74 10.10
C GLY A 507 16.71 -1.77 11.36
N GLU A 508 17.48 -2.85 11.54
CA GLU A 508 18.42 -2.99 12.66
C GLU A 508 19.56 -1.96 12.55
N TYR A 509 19.70 -1.07 13.53
CA TYR A 509 20.80 -0.09 13.60
C TYR A 509 21.91 -0.55 14.55
N TYR A 510 23.06 0.14 14.51
CA TYR A 510 24.26 -0.21 15.27
C TYR A 510 24.01 -0.50 16.76
N ASP A 511 23.34 0.41 17.46
CA ASP A 511 23.06 0.22 18.89
C ASP A 511 22.17 -1.02 19.13
N HIS A 512 21.19 -1.28 18.25
CA HIS A 512 20.34 -2.49 18.32
C HIS A 512 21.18 -3.77 18.13
N ALA A 513 22.03 -3.81 17.10
CA ALA A 513 22.91 -4.96 16.86
C ALA A 513 23.88 -5.20 18.02
N ARG A 514 24.58 -4.14 18.47
CA ARG A 514 25.54 -4.19 19.58
C ARG A 514 24.90 -4.71 20.86
N TYR A 515 23.81 -4.08 21.30
CA TYR A 515 23.13 -4.49 22.52
C TYR A 515 22.50 -5.88 22.36
N GLY A 516 22.09 -6.26 21.14
CA GLY A 516 21.44 -7.55 20.91
C GLY A 516 22.43 -8.69 21.09
N ILE A 517 23.65 -8.49 20.60
CA ILE A 517 24.78 -9.40 20.79
C ILE A 517 25.13 -9.52 22.27
N ALA A 518 25.28 -8.39 22.97
CA ALA A 518 25.57 -8.37 24.40
C ALA A 518 24.47 -9.06 25.22
N HIS A 519 23.20 -8.73 25.01
CA HIS A 519 22.07 -9.29 25.75
C HIS A 519 21.89 -10.79 25.45
N THR A 520 22.17 -11.24 24.23
CA THR A 520 22.14 -12.68 23.89
C THR A 520 23.27 -13.44 24.60
N TYR A 521 24.48 -12.86 24.65
CA TYR A 521 25.59 -13.41 25.45
C TYR A 521 25.17 -13.57 26.92
N HIS A 522 24.63 -12.51 27.52
CA HIS A 522 24.20 -12.51 28.93
C HIS A 522 23.00 -13.44 29.17
N SER A 523 22.13 -13.63 28.18
CA SER A 523 21.05 -14.61 28.24
C SER A 523 21.56 -16.05 28.34
N LEU A 524 22.57 -16.40 27.53
CA LEU A 524 23.23 -17.71 27.66
C LEU A 524 23.88 -17.84 29.04
N LEU A 525 24.66 -16.84 29.46
CA LEU A 525 25.37 -16.83 30.74
C LEU A 525 24.43 -16.97 31.94
N SER A 526 23.26 -16.32 31.88
CA SER A 526 22.21 -16.38 32.92
C SER A 526 21.40 -17.68 32.89
N GLY A 527 21.70 -18.59 31.96
CA GLY A 527 21.04 -19.88 31.86
C GLY A 527 19.62 -19.83 31.29
N HIS A 528 19.28 -18.81 30.51
CA HIS A 528 18.01 -18.76 29.80
C HIS A 528 17.89 -19.94 28.84
N ARG A 529 16.65 -20.42 28.65
CA ARG A 529 16.38 -21.66 27.90
C ARG A 529 15.91 -21.32 26.49
N PHE A 530 16.42 -22.04 25.49
CA PHE A 530 16.11 -21.79 24.09
C PHE A 530 15.25 -22.90 23.50
N LEU A 531 14.22 -22.53 22.73
CA LEU A 531 13.28 -23.46 22.10
C LEU A 531 13.99 -24.29 21.03
N LYS A 532 13.75 -25.60 21.00
CA LYS A 532 14.26 -26.49 19.95
C LYS A 532 13.61 -26.17 18.60
N GLN A 533 14.39 -26.18 17.52
CA GLN A 533 13.90 -25.92 16.15
C GLN A 533 12.86 -26.95 15.69
N ALA A 534 13.05 -28.22 16.04
CA ALA A 534 12.14 -29.32 15.75
C ALA A 534 11.26 -29.63 16.96
N ASN A 535 9.98 -29.93 16.72
CA ASN A 535 9.02 -30.28 17.77
C ASN A 535 8.67 -31.77 17.82
N ASN A 536 9.30 -32.62 17.00
CA ASN A 536 8.94 -34.04 16.86
C ASN A 536 8.88 -34.77 18.21
N GLU A 537 9.81 -34.47 19.12
CA GLU A 537 9.93 -35.09 20.44
C GLU A 537 8.72 -34.84 21.36
N TYR A 538 8.02 -33.71 21.18
CA TYR A 538 6.91 -33.28 22.04
C TYR A 538 5.63 -32.92 21.26
N SER A 539 5.59 -33.22 19.96
CA SER A 539 4.48 -32.89 19.04
C SER A 539 3.13 -33.50 19.44
N ASN A 540 3.15 -34.59 20.22
CA ASN A 540 1.97 -35.28 20.75
C ASN A 540 1.65 -34.92 22.21
N HIS A 541 2.35 -33.95 22.81
CA HIS A 541 2.17 -33.59 24.20
C HIS A 541 0.79 -32.97 24.45
N LYS A 542 0.07 -33.42 25.50
CA LYS A 542 -1.30 -32.97 25.80
C LYS A 542 -1.41 -31.47 26.03
N ALA A 543 -0.38 -30.88 26.65
CA ALA A 543 -0.28 -29.42 26.86
C ALA A 543 -0.42 -28.59 25.57
N LEU A 544 -0.13 -29.15 24.39
CA LEU A 544 -0.30 -28.44 23.12
C LEU A 544 -1.78 -28.20 22.75
N ASN A 545 -2.69 -28.94 23.36
CA ASN A 545 -4.14 -28.80 23.18
C ASN A 545 -4.77 -27.86 24.24
N LEU A 546 -4.01 -27.38 25.22
CA LEU A 546 -4.55 -26.43 26.20
C LEU A 546 -4.95 -25.12 25.50
N PRO A 547 -6.10 -24.53 25.86
CA PRO A 547 -6.48 -23.21 25.38
C PRO A 547 -5.45 -22.16 25.81
N VAL A 548 -4.98 -21.33 24.87
CA VAL A 548 -4.04 -20.25 25.13
C VAL A 548 -4.74 -18.91 25.01
N PHE A 549 -4.86 -18.20 26.12
CA PHE A 549 -5.41 -16.85 26.18
C PHE A 549 -4.28 -15.85 26.02
N ILE A 550 -4.22 -15.20 24.86
CA ILE A 550 -3.25 -14.16 24.54
C ILE A 550 -3.89 -12.81 24.86
N VAL A 551 -3.32 -12.12 25.85
CA VAL A 551 -3.91 -10.90 26.41
C VAL A 551 -3.06 -9.69 26.04
N GLY A 552 -3.51 -8.94 25.03
CA GLY A 552 -3.04 -7.61 24.68
C GLY A 552 -3.66 -6.53 25.56
N ASN A 553 -3.26 -5.26 25.37
CA ASN A 553 -3.67 -4.12 26.21
C ASN A 553 -4.59 -3.12 25.49
N GLY A 554 -5.29 -3.59 24.47
CA GLY A 554 -6.30 -2.81 23.76
C GLY A 554 -7.49 -2.48 24.67
N PRO A 555 -8.19 -1.35 24.42
CA PRO A 555 -9.37 -0.96 25.19
C PRO A 555 -10.43 -2.07 25.38
N SER A 556 -10.60 -2.99 24.42
CA SER A 556 -11.58 -4.07 24.55
C SER A 556 -11.28 -5.07 25.68
N LEU A 557 -10.07 -5.03 26.27
CA LEU A 557 -9.73 -5.84 27.43
C LEU A 557 -10.58 -5.51 28.67
N ASP A 558 -11.00 -4.24 28.83
CA ASP A 558 -11.70 -3.77 30.03
C ASP A 558 -12.99 -4.57 30.29
N ASP A 559 -13.66 -5.03 29.21
CA ASP A 559 -14.88 -5.83 29.26
C ASP A 559 -14.63 -7.34 29.48
N CYS A 560 -13.37 -7.79 29.51
CA CYS A 560 -13.00 -9.20 29.52
C CYS A 560 -12.43 -9.69 30.87
N PHE A 561 -12.17 -8.81 31.84
CA PHE A 561 -11.47 -9.19 33.07
C PHE A 561 -12.19 -10.24 33.91
N ASP A 562 -13.52 -10.17 34.02
CA ASP A 562 -14.29 -11.14 34.80
C ASP A 562 -14.24 -12.52 34.16
N TYR A 563 -14.32 -12.58 32.83
CA TYR A 563 -14.12 -13.81 32.06
C TYR A 563 -12.72 -14.40 32.26
N LEU A 564 -11.68 -13.57 32.20
CA LEU A 564 -10.31 -14.01 32.47
C LEU A 564 -10.14 -14.57 33.89
N LYS A 565 -10.79 -13.97 34.90
CA LYS A 565 -10.75 -14.45 36.29
C LYS A 565 -11.42 -15.82 36.44
N GLU A 566 -12.54 -16.04 35.75
CA GLU A 566 -13.30 -17.29 35.82
C GLU A 566 -12.51 -18.48 35.26
N TYR A 567 -11.83 -18.31 34.13
CA TYR A 567 -11.20 -19.42 33.40
C TYR A 567 -9.70 -19.56 33.61
N ARG A 568 -9.04 -18.68 34.38
CA ARG A 568 -7.57 -18.65 34.56
C ARG A 568 -6.93 -19.97 34.98
N ASP A 569 -7.67 -20.80 35.72
CA ASP A 569 -7.17 -22.07 36.23
C ASP A 569 -7.24 -23.20 35.17
N GLN A 570 -8.00 -22.98 34.09
CA GLN A 570 -8.26 -23.95 33.01
C GLN A 570 -7.49 -23.66 31.72
N VAL A 571 -6.89 -22.47 31.60
CA VAL A 571 -6.23 -21.99 30.38
C VAL A 571 -4.81 -21.52 30.65
N VAL A 572 -3.99 -21.46 29.59
CA VAL A 572 -2.68 -20.82 29.63
C VAL A 572 -2.87 -19.33 29.34
N ILE A 573 -2.64 -18.46 30.33
CA ILE A 573 -2.71 -17.01 30.15
C ILE A 573 -1.33 -16.45 29.82
N ILE A 574 -1.23 -15.73 28.70
CA ILE A 574 -0.02 -15.04 28.26
C ILE A 574 -0.29 -13.52 28.21
N SER A 575 0.35 -12.78 29.12
CA SER A 575 0.29 -11.32 29.17
C SER A 575 1.27 -10.70 28.18
N CYS A 576 0.79 -9.86 27.25
CA CYS A 576 1.64 -9.20 26.25
C CYS A 576 2.00 -7.77 26.66
N GLY A 577 3.27 -7.50 26.96
CA GLY A 577 3.75 -6.13 27.19
C GLY A 577 3.05 -5.43 28.36
N THR A 578 2.60 -4.21 28.13
CA THR A 578 1.98 -3.36 29.17
C THR A 578 0.69 -3.90 29.79
N THR A 579 0.10 -4.99 29.27
CA THR A 579 -1.02 -5.71 29.88
C THR A 579 -0.72 -6.25 31.28
N LEU A 580 0.55 -6.51 31.59
CA LEU A 580 0.94 -7.13 32.87
C LEU A 580 0.43 -6.35 34.08
N LYS A 581 0.53 -5.01 34.02
CA LYS A 581 0.02 -4.12 35.08
C LYS A 581 -1.50 -4.18 35.20
N SER A 582 -2.21 -4.23 34.07
CA SER A 582 -3.67 -4.33 34.03
C SER A 582 -4.15 -5.63 34.69
N LEU A 583 -3.50 -6.76 34.38
CA LEU A 583 -3.80 -8.06 35.01
C LEU A 583 -3.48 -8.07 36.51
N TYR A 584 -2.35 -7.51 36.92
CA TYR A 584 -1.98 -7.38 38.33
C TYR A 584 -3.03 -6.61 39.13
N ASN A 585 -3.47 -5.46 38.62
CA ASN A 585 -4.51 -4.64 39.25
C ASN A 585 -5.86 -5.37 39.39
N GLN A 586 -6.11 -6.35 38.53
CA GLN A 586 -7.32 -7.17 38.53
C GLN A 586 -7.14 -8.49 39.29
N GLY A 587 -6.00 -8.70 39.97
CA GLY A 587 -5.73 -9.92 40.73
C GLY A 587 -5.59 -11.17 39.86
N ILE A 588 -5.18 -11.01 38.61
CA ILE A 588 -4.94 -12.11 37.67
C ILE A 588 -3.42 -12.33 37.55
N ARG A 589 -2.95 -13.55 37.83
CA ARG A 589 -1.57 -13.96 37.61
C ARG A 589 -1.48 -14.74 36.29
N PRO A 590 -0.78 -14.23 35.26
CA PRO A 590 -0.60 -14.99 34.04
C PRO A 590 0.39 -16.13 34.23
N ASP A 591 0.28 -17.19 33.42
CA ASP A 591 1.28 -18.29 33.39
C ASP A 591 2.58 -17.81 32.73
N PHE A 592 2.44 -16.94 31.72
CA PHE A 592 3.54 -16.29 31.03
C PHE A 592 3.33 -14.79 30.89
N HIS A 593 4.41 -14.04 30.97
CA HIS A 593 4.49 -12.71 30.43
C HIS A 593 5.40 -12.73 29.20
N ALA A 594 5.08 -11.93 28.20
CA ALA A 594 5.87 -11.81 26.99
C ALA A 594 6.37 -10.38 26.79
N GLU A 595 7.63 -10.28 26.33
CA GLU A 595 8.26 -9.03 25.91
C GLU A 595 9.12 -9.26 24.68
N ILE A 596 9.26 -8.22 23.86
CA ILE A 596 10.15 -8.24 22.68
C ILE A 596 11.17 -7.10 22.68
N GLU A 597 10.89 -6.03 23.42
CA GLU A 597 11.71 -4.82 23.46
C GLU A 597 13.04 -5.10 24.16
N GLN A 598 14.13 -4.85 23.43
CA GLN A 598 15.51 -5.10 23.89
C GLN A 598 16.04 -4.03 24.85
N ASN A 599 15.45 -2.83 24.81
CA ASN A 599 15.92 -1.72 25.64
C ASN A 599 15.54 -1.90 27.12
N ARG A 600 16.35 -1.32 28.01
CA ARG A 600 16.16 -1.35 29.45
C ARG A 600 14.88 -0.66 29.89
N ALA A 601 14.30 0.23 29.09
CA ALA A 601 13.03 0.89 29.42
C ALA A 601 11.90 -0.10 29.75
N THR A 602 11.90 -1.30 29.17
CA THR A 602 10.96 -2.38 29.49
C THR A 602 10.98 -2.74 30.98
N TYR A 603 12.17 -2.74 31.60
CA TYR A 603 12.32 -2.91 33.04
C TYR A 603 11.55 -1.82 33.79
N ASP A 604 11.71 -0.55 33.41
CA ASP A 604 11.07 0.57 34.09
C ASP A 604 9.53 0.51 33.95
N TRP A 605 9.01 0.00 32.82
CA TRP A 605 7.58 -0.26 32.62
C TRP A 605 7.05 -1.39 33.50
N ILE A 606 7.73 -2.54 33.52
CA ILE A 606 7.30 -3.71 34.31
C ILE A 606 7.37 -3.42 35.80
N THR A 607 8.41 -2.70 36.26
CA THR A 607 8.61 -2.36 37.68
C THR A 607 7.60 -1.37 38.25
N GLN A 608 6.68 -0.85 37.43
CA GLN A 608 5.47 -0.21 37.96
C GLN A 608 4.60 -1.20 38.76
N VAL A 609 4.68 -2.49 38.45
CA VAL A 609 4.26 -3.56 39.36
C VAL A 609 5.36 -3.70 40.42
N LYS A 610 5.16 -3.05 41.57
CA LYS A 610 6.15 -3.02 42.67
C LYS A 610 6.26 -4.36 43.43
N ASP A 611 5.40 -5.30 43.12
CA ASP A 611 5.32 -6.63 43.73
C ASP A 611 6.30 -7.61 43.06
N ARG A 612 7.49 -7.73 43.65
CA ARG A 612 8.55 -8.63 43.15
C ARG A 612 8.20 -10.10 43.30
N ASP A 613 7.45 -10.44 44.35
CA ASP A 613 7.04 -11.81 44.61
C ASP A 613 6.04 -12.27 43.55
N TYR A 614 5.11 -11.40 43.14
CA TYR A 614 4.23 -11.66 41.99
C TYR A 614 5.02 -11.91 40.69
N LEU A 615 5.98 -11.06 40.36
CA LEU A 615 6.77 -11.17 39.12
C LEU A 615 7.59 -12.47 39.09
N SER A 616 8.21 -12.84 40.22
CA SER A 616 9.03 -14.05 40.37
C SER A 616 8.28 -15.38 40.23
N GLN A 617 6.94 -15.33 40.16
CA GLN A 617 6.09 -16.50 39.95
C GLN A 617 5.71 -16.71 38.48
N ILE A 618 6.00 -15.75 37.61
CA ILE A 618 5.59 -15.72 36.20
C ILE A 618 6.78 -16.12 35.32
N ASN A 619 6.54 -16.93 34.28
CA ASN A 619 7.57 -17.25 33.29
C ASN A 619 7.63 -16.16 32.21
N LEU A 620 8.83 -15.84 31.70
CA LEU A 620 9.02 -14.88 30.61
C LEU A 620 9.17 -15.60 29.27
N LEU A 621 8.39 -15.20 28.27
CA LEU A 621 8.57 -15.53 26.86
C LEU A 621 9.19 -14.33 26.13
N SER A 622 10.29 -14.54 25.41
CA SER A 622 10.93 -13.46 24.67
C SER A 622 11.73 -14.00 23.48
N VAL A 623 12.39 -13.10 22.77
CA VAL A 623 13.50 -13.39 21.86
C VAL A 623 14.86 -13.10 22.53
N ASN A 624 15.93 -13.56 21.90
CA ASN A 624 17.31 -13.54 22.39
C ASN A 624 17.84 -12.17 22.85
N GLY A 625 17.29 -11.06 22.35
CA GLY A 625 17.71 -9.69 22.69
C GLY A 625 17.18 -9.14 24.02
N ILE A 626 16.47 -9.92 24.85
CA ILE A 626 15.88 -9.40 26.09
C ILE A 626 16.91 -8.81 27.05
N HIS A 627 16.60 -7.65 27.64
CA HIS A 627 17.49 -7.00 28.60
C HIS A 627 17.66 -7.84 29.89
N PRO A 628 18.89 -8.04 30.41
CA PRO A 628 19.14 -8.83 31.62
C PRO A 628 18.35 -8.37 32.86
N ASP A 629 18.28 -7.05 33.12
CA ASP A 629 17.48 -6.50 34.22
C ASP A 629 16.01 -6.94 34.14
N THR A 630 15.44 -6.96 32.93
CA THR A 630 14.04 -7.34 32.69
C THR A 630 13.83 -8.83 32.92
N SER A 631 14.69 -9.69 32.35
CA SER A 631 14.58 -11.13 32.53
C SER A 631 14.77 -11.58 33.97
N ALA A 632 15.61 -10.87 34.74
CA ALA A 632 15.87 -11.17 36.15
C ALA A 632 14.63 -10.97 37.06
N LEU A 633 13.55 -10.37 36.56
CA LEU A 633 12.32 -10.17 37.32
C LEU A 633 11.42 -11.41 37.39
N PHE A 634 11.64 -12.36 36.49
CA PHE A 634 10.72 -13.47 36.24
C PHE A 634 11.29 -14.81 36.74
N LYS A 635 10.39 -15.78 36.93
CA LYS A 635 10.71 -17.13 37.43
C LYS A 635 11.75 -17.85 36.57
N ALA A 636 11.54 -17.80 35.26
CA ALA A 636 12.37 -18.44 34.24
C ALA A 636 12.13 -17.76 32.90
N THR A 637 13.16 -17.77 32.04
CA THR A 637 13.12 -17.11 30.73
C THR A 637 13.26 -18.13 29.60
N TYR A 638 12.34 -18.06 28.65
CA TYR A 638 12.22 -18.96 27.51
C TYR A 638 12.31 -18.17 26.20
N LEU A 639 13.30 -18.51 25.37
CA LEU A 639 13.73 -17.70 24.25
C LEU A 639 13.62 -18.44 22.91
N CYS A 640 13.29 -17.68 21.87
CA CYS A 640 13.55 -18.01 20.48
C CYS A 640 14.57 -17.02 19.88
N PHE A 641 15.09 -17.32 18.70
CA PHE A 641 15.73 -16.30 17.87
C PHE A 641 14.69 -15.51 17.09
N LYS A 642 15.02 -14.24 16.83
CA LYS A 642 14.27 -13.39 15.91
C LYS A 642 15.00 -13.35 14.57
N ASP A 643 14.31 -13.72 13.49
CA ASP A 643 14.92 -13.71 12.16
C ASP A 643 15.34 -12.30 11.74
N GLY A 644 16.48 -12.22 11.05
CA GLY A 644 16.99 -10.98 10.48
C GLY A 644 17.83 -10.11 11.41
N GLU A 645 18.12 -10.55 12.65
CA GLU A 645 18.99 -9.81 13.57
C GLU A 645 20.42 -10.36 13.59
N ALA A 646 21.40 -9.46 13.72
CA ALA A 646 22.82 -9.78 13.83
C ALA A 646 23.12 -10.74 14.99
N SER A 647 22.48 -10.49 16.14
CA SER A 647 22.60 -11.32 17.34
C SER A 647 22.13 -12.76 17.09
N SER A 648 20.97 -12.93 16.43
CA SER A 648 20.44 -14.23 16.04
C SER A 648 21.40 -14.96 15.09
N TYR A 649 21.96 -14.26 14.10
CA TYR A 649 22.92 -14.86 13.16
C TYR A 649 24.15 -15.43 13.87
N ILE A 650 24.81 -14.63 14.73
CA ILE A 650 26.03 -15.04 15.45
C ILE A 650 25.75 -16.24 16.35
N PHE A 651 24.76 -16.12 17.24
CA PHE A 651 24.52 -17.14 18.26
C PHE A 651 23.83 -18.39 17.70
N SER A 652 22.96 -18.28 16.70
CA SER A 652 22.38 -19.46 16.04
C SER A 652 23.46 -20.30 15.35
N ASN A 653 24.39 -19.66 14.62
CA ASN A 653 25.50 -20.36 13.99
C ASN A 653 26.44 -20.98 15.03
N GLY A 654 26.82 -20.24 16.07
CA GLY A 654 27.67 -20.74 17.15
C GLY A 654 27.07 -21.95 17.89
N LEU A 655 25.79 -21.86 18.26
CA LEU A 655 25.06 -22.96 18.89
C LEU A 655 24.94 -24.19 17.96
N LYS A 656 24.71 -23.97 16.67
CA LYS A 656 24.63 -25.03 15.66
C LYS A 656 25.97 -25.78 15.52
N LYS A 657 27.10 -25.07 15.53
CA LYS A 657 28.45 -25.70 15.56
C LYS A 657 28.62 -26.63 16.76
N HIS A 658 27.89 -26.37 17.85
CA HIS A 658 27.92 -27.14 19.10
C HIS A 658 26.76 -28.14 19.22
N GLY A 659 26.00 -28.39 18.15
CA GLY A 659 24.95 -29.41 18.11
C GLY A 659 23.55 -28.94 18.54
N TYR A 660 23.36 -27.65 18.79
CA TYR A 660 22.08 -27.08 19.22
C TYR A 660 21.40 -26.34 18.07
N GLN A 661 20.16 -26.70 17.77
CA GLN A 661 19.36 -26.05 16.73
C GLN A 661 18.19 -25.33 17.36
N ILE A 662 18.27 -24.01 17.43
CA ILE A 662 17.26 -23.17 18.10
C ILE A 662 16.18 -22.73 17.11
N ALA A 663 14.95 -22.62 17.60
CA ALA A 663 13.84 -22.06 16.85
C ALA A 663 14.03 -20.57 16.55
N SER A 664 13.73 -20.18 15.30
CA SER A 664 13.71 -18.78 14.89
C SER A 664 12.32 -18.35 14.42
N LEU A 665 11.97 -17.07 14.63
CA LEU A 665 10.66 -16.49 14.40
C LEU A 665 10.71 -15.39 13.33
N ALA A 666 10.00 -15.61 12.23
CA ALA A 666 9.95 -14.70 11.08
C ALA A 666 8.90 -13.58 11.17
N TYR A 667 7.90 -13.73 12.05
CA TYR A 667 6.72 -12.86 12.16
C TYR A 667 6.50 -12.33 13.58
N ALA A 668 7.58 -12.25 14.39
CA ALA A 668 7.49 -11.87 15.80
C ALA A 668 7.31 -10.37 16.07
N TYR A 669 7.26 -9.53 15.04
CA TYR A 669 7.22 -8.06 15.10
C TYR A 669 5.95 -7.51 14.40
N PRO A 670 5.59 -6.22 14.54
CA PRO A 670 6.20 -5.18 15.37
C PRO A 670 5.71 -5.19 16.83
N THR A 671 4.67 -5.95 17.20
CA THR A 671 4.12 -5.93 18.56
C THR A 671 4.45 -7.19 19.37
N VAL A 672 4.33 -7.11 20.70
CA VAL A 672 4.46 -8.29 21.57
C VAL A 672 3.42 -9.37 21.25
N THR A 673 2.23 -9.01 20.75
CA THR A 673 1.25 -10.00 20.34
C THR A 673 1.68 -10.78 19.10
N ASN A 674 2.40 -10.14 18.16
CA ASN A 674 3.03 -10.84 17.03
C ASN A 674 4.04 -11.90 17.53
N LEU A 675 4.87 -11.53 18.52
CA LEU A 675 5.79 -12.47 19.18
C LEU A 675 5.04 -13.67 19.74
N VAL A 676 4.03 -13.46 20.59
CA VAL A 676 3.33 -14.56 21.25
C VAL A 676 2.63 -15.46 20.24
N MET A 677 1.97 -14.89 19.23
CA MET A 677 1.33 -15.66 18.15
C MET A 677 2.36 -16.52 17.41
N ASN A 678 3.46 -15.93 16.94
CA ASN A 678 4.45 -16.68 16.17
C ASN A 678 5.18 -17.73 17.04
N PHE A 679 5.52 -17.38 18.28
CA PHE A 679 6.15 -18.27 19.25
C PHE A 679 5.22 -19.46 19.55
N GLY A 680 3.95 -19.22 19.86
CA GLY A 680 2.99 -20.27 20.18
C GLY A 680 2.74 -21.21 19.01
N ILE A 681 2.64 -20.67 17.78
CA ILE A 681 2.52 -21.48 16.56
C ILE A 681 3.76 -22.37 16.38
N LYS A 682 4.96 -21.81 16.60
CA LYS A 682 6.24 -22.53 16.48
C LYS A 682 6.40 -23.61 17.56
N LEU A 683 6.00 -23.32 18.79
CA LEU A 683 5.96 -24.28 19.91
C LEU A 683 4.98 -25.43 19.65
N GLY A 684 3.89 -25.19 18.91
CA GLY A 684 2.95 -26.24 18.51
C GLY A 684 1.57 -26.14 19.15
N TRP A 685 1.25 -25.07 19.88
CA TRP A 685 -0.09 -24.86 20.44
C TRP A 685 -1.16 -24.81 19.36
N LYS A 686 -2.34 -25.33 19.65
CA LYS A 686 -3.40 -25.55 18.65
C LYS A 686 -4.59 -24.63 18.77
N CYS A 687 -4.86 -24.08 19.95
CA CYS A 687 -6.07 -23.31 20.22
C CYS A 687 -5.70 -21.99 20.91
N PHE A 688 -6.03 -20.86 20.27
CA PHE A 688 -5.69 -19.52 20.73
C PHE A 688 -6.94 -18.64 20.84
N TYR A 689 -6.98 -17.82 21.89
CA TYR A 689 -8.03 -16.81 22.11
C TYR A 689 -7.38 -15.44 22.30
N LEU A 690 -7.80 -14.45 21.52
CA LEU A 690 -7.20 -13.11 21.52
C LEU A 690 -8.07 -12.14 22.30
N PHE A 691 -7.56 -11.62 23.41
CA PHE A 691 -8.21 -10.62 24.27
C PHE A 691 -7.42 -9.32 24.28
N GLY A 692 -8.06 -8.17 24.08
CA GLY A 692 -7.37 -6.88 24.03
C GLY A 692 -6.36 -6.75 22.88
N VAL A 693 -6.50 -7.53 21.81
CA VAL A 693 -5.66 -7.47 20.60
C VAL A 693 -6.37 -6.63 19.55
N ASP A 694 -6.55 -5.35 19.87
CA ASP A 694 -7.48 -4.51 19.09
C ASP A 694 -6.88 -4.10 17.73
N LEU A 695 -5.57 -3.76 17.72
CA LEU A 695 -4.82 -3.27 16.55
C LEU A 695 -5.56 -2.19 15.75
N GLY A 696 -6.38 -1.40 16.42
CA GLY A 696 -7.27 -0.42 15.84
C GLY A 696 -8.06 0.32 16.92
N PHE A 697 -8.80 1.33 16.50
CA PHE A 697 -9.51 2.25 17.38
C PHE A 697 -10.97 2.34 16.93
N VAL A 698 -11.88 2.09 17.88
CA VAL A 698 -13.30 2.42 17.75
C VAL A 698 -13.51 3.94 17.86
N ASP A 699 -12.77 4.58 18.76
CA ASP A 699 -12.65 6.02 18.93
C ASP A 699 -11.16 6.38 18.92
N ILE A 700 -10.76 7.30 18.03
CA ILE A 700 -9.38 7.76 17.86
C ILE A 700 -8.80 8.46 19.10
N ASN A 701 -9.54 8.58 20.20
CA ASN A 701 -9.03 9.09 21.47
C ASN A 701 -8.83 8.00 22.55
N ARG A 702 -9.19 6.74 22.26
CA ARG A 702 -9.07 5.60 23.20
C ARG A 702 -8.14 4.53 22.60
N HIS A 703 -6.84 4.62 22.86
CA HIS A 703 -5.82 3.73 22.26
C HIS A 703 -5.33 2.58 23.16
N HIS A 704 -5.58 2.63 24.47
CA HIS A 704 -5.16 1.63 25.46
C HIS A 704 -6.26 1.43 26.54
N SER A 705 -6.27 0.31 27.26
CA SER A 705 -7.10 0.09 28.46
C SER A 705 -6.90 1.21 29.49
N GLN A 706 -7.99 1.61 30.18
CA GLN A 706 -7.95 2.65 31.24
C GLN A 706 -7.06 2.27 32.43
N HIS A 707 -6.74 0.98 32.57
CA HIS A 707 -5.90 0.43 33.63
C HIS A 707 -4.43 0.26 33.22
N SER A 708 -4.07 0.65 32.00
CA SER A 708 -2.71 0.52 31.47
C SER A 708 -1.73 1.52 32.11
N ALA A 709 -0.43 1.25 31.91
CA ALA A 709 0.64 2.11 32.38
C ALA A 709 0.72 3.49 31.64
N TYR A 710 -0.04 3.67 30.55
CA TYR A 710 -0.07 4.90 29.74
C TYR A 710 -1.04 5.98 30.26
N PHE A 711 -1.75 5.73 31.36
CA PHE A 711 -2.63 6.69 32.02
C PHE A 711 -2.08 7.11 33.39
N LYS A 712 -2.19 8.40 33.71
CA LYS A 712 -1.85 8.94 35.04
C LYS A 712 -2.94 8.59 36.05
N ALA A 713 -2.64 8.75 37.35
CA ALA A 713 -3.60 8.50 38.43
C ALA A 713 -4.88 9.36 38.38
N ASP A 714 -4.89 10.42 37.58
CA ASP A 714 -6.04 11.29 37.32
C ASP A 714 -6.87 10.90 36.07
N GLY A 715 -6.51 9.81 35.38
CA GLY A 715 -7.20 9.32 34.18
C GLY A 715 -6.82 10.02 32.88
N SER A 716 -5.91 11.00 32.89
CA SER A 716 -5.42 11.66 31.67
C SER A 716 -4.44 10.78 30.89
N ALA A 717 -4.61 10.72 29.56
CA ALA A 717 -3.70 10.03 28.65
C ALA A 717 -2.38 10.80 28.52
N VAL A 718 -1.24 10.09 28.54
CA VAL A 718 0.09 10.70 28.39
C VAL A 718 0.34 11.24 26.96
N TYR A 719 -0.52 10.89 25.98
CA TYR A 719 -0.29 11.14 24.56
C TYR A 719 -1.60 11.46 23.79
N ASN A 720 -1.61 12.54 22.98
CA ASN A 720 -2.75 12.93 22.14
C ASN A 720 -2.47 12.60 20.66
N TYR A 721 -3.03 11.49 20.18
CA TYR A 721 -2.73 10.89 18.87
C TYR A 721 -3.34 11.65 17.68
N LYS A 722 -4.59 12.12 17.81
CA LYS A 722 -5.37 12.77 16.73
C LYS A 722 -4.70 14.04 16.21
N ALA A 723 -4.02 14.77 17.10
CA ALA A 723 -3.34 16.02 16.76
C ALA A 723 -2.01 15.82 15.99
N GLN A 724 -1.39 14.63 16.02
CA GLN A 724 -0.10 14.36 15.37
C GLN A 724 -0.15 13.38 14.19
N HIS A 725 -1.13 12.48 14.12
CA HIS A 725 -1.08 11.31 13.21
C HIS A 725 -2.23 11.21 12.17
N GLY A 726 -3.17 12.17 12.14
CA GLY A 726 -4.30 12.15 11.20
C GLY A 726 -5.42 11.15 11.56
N GLY A 727 -6.39 10.97 10.65
CA GLY A 727 -7.67 10.28 10.89
C GLY A 727 -7.66 8.74 10.92
N GLY A 728 -6.50 8.09 10.75
CA GLY A 728 -6.37 6.62 10.70
C GLY A 728 -6.84 5.98 9.37
N ILE A 729 -6.43 4.73 9.12
CA ILE A 729 -6.76 3.93 7.94
C ILE A 729 -8.07 3.16 8.20
N PRO A 730 -9.12 3.28 7.37
CA PRO A 730 -10.35 2.54 7.55
C PRO A 730 -10.16 1.04 7.25
N VAL A 731 -10.58 0.18 8.17
CA VAL A 731 -10.48 -1.29 8.07
C VAL A 731 -11.71 -1.97 8.66
N ALA A 732 -11.96 -3.22 8.26
CA ALA A 732 -13.06 -4.01 8.81
C ALA A 732 -12.80 -4.38 10.28
N GLY A 733 -13.83 -4.26 11.13
CA GLY A 733 -13.78 -4.69 12.52
C GLY A 733 -14.13 -6.17 12.70
N ASN A 734 -13.73 -6.73 13.83
CA ASN A 734 -14.02 -8.11 14.22
C ASN A 734 -15.52 -8.31 14.49
N PHE A 735 -16.14 -7.36 15.20
CA PHE A 735 -17.58 -7.32 15.49
C PHE A 735 -18.30 -6.13 14.85
N ARG A 736 -17.58 -5.30 14.08
CA ARG A 736 -18.07 -4.03 13.53
C ARG A 736 -17.86 -3.96 12.01
N PRO A 737 -18.72 -3.29 11.24
CA PRO A 737 -18.53 -3.13 9.80
C PRO A 737 -17.21 -2.43 9.46
N GLN A 738 -16.84 -1.40 10.23
CA GLN A 738 -15.66 -0.58 9.99
C GLN A 738 -15.14 0.04 11.29
N LEU A 739 -13.82 0.23 11.36
CA LEU A 739 -13.08 0.99 12.38
C LEU A 739 -11.80 1.58 11.76
N TYR A 740 -10.99 2.30 12.54
CA TYR A 740 -9.75 2.91 12.06
C TYR A 740 -8.51 2.25 12.65
N THR A 741 -7.44 2.10 11.88
CA THR A 741 -6.14 1.62 12.35
C THR A 741 -5.01 2.59 11.96
N LYS A 742 -3.78 2.26 12.28
CA LYS A 742 -2.57 3.01 11.89
C LYS A 742 -1.59 2.08 11.16
N PRO A 743 -0.64 2.63 10.37
CA PRO A 743 0.26 1.82 9.55
C PRO A 743 0.96 0.68 10.31
N GLU A 744 1.48 0.93 11.50
CA GLU A 744 2.21 -0.09 12.28
C GLU A 744 1.29 -1.21 12.78
N PHE A 745 0.04 -0.87 13.09
CA PHE A 745 -0.97 -1.85 13.51
C PHE A 745 -1.49 -2.67 12.32
N ASP A 746 -1.60 -2.07 11.13
CA ASP A 746 -1.97 -2.82 9.93
C ASP A 746 -0.87 -3.81 9.52
N VAL A 747 0.40 -3.40 9.60
CA VAL A 747 1.55 -4.32 9.43
C VAL A 747 1.50 -5.44 10.47
N SER A 748 1.24 -5.10 11.74
CA SER A 748 1.07 -6.11 12.80
C SER A 748 -0.03 -7.12 12.48
N ARG A 749 -1.21 -6.64 12.06
CA ARG A 749 -2.33 -7.49 11.63
C ARG A 749 -1.90 -8.41 10.48
N LYS A 750 -1.33 -7.86 9.41
CA LYS A 750 -0.85 -8.63 8.24
C LYS A 750 0.16 -9.71 8.64
N LEU A 751 1.12 -9.42 9.52
CA LEU A 751 2.12 -10.40 9.97
C LEU A 751 1.52 -11.51 10.84
N ILE A 752 0.50 -11.22 11.67
CA ILE A 752 -0.28 -12.26 12.36
C ILE A 752 -0.96 -13.16 11.32
N GLU A 753 -1.66 -12.59 10.35
CA GLU A 753 -2.34 -13.34 9.28
C GLU A 753 -1.37 -14.23 8.50
N GLN A 754 -0.16 -13.76 8.26
CA GLN A 754 0.89 -14.56 7.61
C GLN A 754 1.40 -15.70 8.49
N ALA A 755 1.65 -15.45 9.78
CA ALA A 755 2.05 -16.48 10.71
C ALA A 755 1.00 -17.61 10.77
N ILE A 756 -0.28 -17.24 10.74
CA ILE A 756 -1.41 -18.18 10.69
C ILE A 756 -1.40 -18.97 9.38
N ALA A 757 -1.36 -18.27 8.24
CA ALA A 757 -1.39 -18.89 6.92
C ALA A 757 -0.21 -19.87 6.69
N LYS A 758 0.96 -19.57 7.28
CA LYS A 758 2.18 -20.38 7.16
C LYS A 758 2.41 -21.34 8.32
N ALA A 759 1.42 -21.55 9.20
CA ALA A 759 1.54 -22.48 10.33
C ALA A 759 1.80 -23.94 9.89
N GLY A 760 1.43 -24.30 8.66
CA GLY A 760 1.65 -25.64 8.09
C GLY A 760 0.79 -26.74 8.71
N ARG A 761 -0.18 -26.37 9.57
CA ARG A 761 -1.12 -27.27 10.26
C ARG A 761 -2.41 -26.52 10.59
N VAL A 762 -3.46 -27.27 10.90
CA VAL A 762 -4.72 -26.71 11.40
C VAL A 762 -4.49 -26.14 12.81
N ILE A 763 -4.88 -24.88 12.99
CA ILE A 763 -4.92 -24.17 14.27
C ILE A 763 -6.26 -23.46 14.40
N GLU A 764 -6.79 -23.45 15.60
CA GLU A 764 -8.00 -22.72 15.95
C GLU A 764 -7.60 -21.41 16.63
N ILE A 765 -8.13 -20.31 16.10
CA ILE A 765 -7.84 -18.98 16.62
C ILE A 765 -9.15 -18.23 16.70
N TYR A 766 -9.48 -17.76 17.89
CA TYR A 766 -10.70 -17.03 18.17
C TYR A 766 -10.35 -15.60 18.56
N ASN A 767 -10.79 -14.64 17.74
CA ASN A 767 -10.63 -13.23 18.06
C ASN A 767 -11.79 -12.77 18.95
N CYS A 768 -11.47 -12.52 20.22
CA CYS A 768 -12.42 -12.07 21.24
C CYS A 768 -12.40 -10.54 21.44
N SER A 769 -11.54 -9.84 20.70
CA SER A 769 -11.32 -8.40 20.85
C SER A 769 -12.28 -7.60 19.96
N ASP A 770 -12.79 -6.47 20.47
CA ASP A 770 -13.56 -5.49 19.68
C ASP A 770 -12.63 -4.54 18.91
N GLY A 771 -11.79 -5.14 18.07
CA GLY A 771 -10.79 -4.48 17.25
C GLY A 771 -10.85 -4.91 15.79
N VAL A 772 -9.71 -4.84 15.09
CA VAL A 772 -9.62 -5.20 13.67
C VAL A 772 -9.98 -6.67 13.44
N LYS A 773 -10.59 -6.95 12.28
CA LYS A 773 -10.73 -8.32 11.80
C LYS A 773 -9.36 -8.87 11.40
N ILE A 774 -9.01 -10.05 11.90
CA ILE A 774 -7.76 -10.75 11.58
C ILE A 774 -8.10 -11.97 10.72
N LYS A 775 -7.61 -12.03 9.48
CA LYS A 775 -7.81 -13.17 8.59
C LYS A 775 -7.19 -14.45 9.18
N GLY A 776 -7.97 -15.52 9.21
CA GLY A 776 -7.57 -16.79 9.83
C GLY A 776 -7.93 -16.91 11.32
N ALA A 777 -8.51 -15.86 11.92
CA ALA A 777 -9.15 -15.94 13.24
C ALA A 777 -10.68 -15.80 13.11
N THR A 778 -11.41 -16.58 13.90
CA THR A 778 -12.87 -16.57 13.97
C THR A 778 -13.33 -15.57 15.03
N ALA A 779 -14.24 -14.66 14.69
CA ALA A 779 -14.82 -13.74 15.66
C ALA A 779 -15.64 -14.54 16.70
N LEU A 780 -15.35 -14.39 17.99
CA LEU A 780 -16.04 -15.09 19.07
C LEU A 780 -16.18 -14.18 20.28
N ARG A 781 -17.41 -13.98 20.78
CA ARG A 781 -17.61 -13.22 22.02
C ARG A 781 -17.16 -14.06 23.22
N PRO A 782 -16.57 -13.46 24.27
CA PRO A 782 -16.15 -14.19 25.48
C PRO A 782 -17.23 -15.10 26.05
N ASP A 783 -18.49 -14.61 26.12
CA ASP A 783 -19.64 -15.36 26.64
C ASP A 783 -19.98 -16.67 25.88
N ASN A 784 -19.44 -16.85 24.67
CA ASN A 784 -19.70 -18.01 23.83
C ASN A 784 -18.56 -19.05 23.88
N ILE A 785 -17.53 -18.82 24.68
CA ILE A 785 -16.40 -19.75 24.79
C ILE A 785 -16.80 -20.94 25.67
N LEU A 786 -16.54 -22.15 25.16
CA LEU A 786 -16.77 -23.41 25.86
C LEU A 786 -15.44 -24.15 25.99
N LEU A 787 -15.03 -24.44 27.22
CA LEU A 787 -13.76 -25.11 27.51
C LEU A 787 -13.98 -26.46 28.19
N GLU A 788 -13.08 -27.39 27.92
CA GLU A 788 -12.98 -28.64 28.67
C GLU A 788 -12.44 -28.36 30.07
N GLN A 789 -13.01 -29.03 31.09
CA GLN A 789 -12.54 -28.87 32.46
C GLN A 789 -11.19 -29.58 32.65
N ILE A 790 -10.20 -28.82 33.13
CA ILE A 790 -8.92 -29.32 33.61
C ILE A 790 -8.63 -28.70 34.99
N SER A 791 -8.02 -29.45 35.90
CA SER A 791 -7.59 -28.90 37.18
C SER A 791 -6.34 -28.03 37.01
N ALA A 792 -6.18 -27.04 37.88
CA ALA A 792 -5.00 -26.18 37.89
C ALA A 792 -3.69 -26.98 38.01
N ASP A 793 -3.69 -28.03 38.84
CA ASP A 793 -2.52 -28.89 39.07
C ASP A 793 -2.15 -29.69 37.81
N ASP A 794 -3.12 -30.25 37.07
CA ASP A 794 -2.85 -30.96 35.82
C ASP A 794 -2.37 -29.97 34.75
N LYS A 795 -2.99 -28.78 34.65
CA LYS A 795 -2.50 -27.70 33.77
C LYS A 795 -1.01 -27.40 34.03
N GLU A 796 -0.65 -27.13 35.29
CA GLU A 796 0.71 -26.78 35.67
C GLU A 796 1.70 -27.93 35.40
N GLN A 797 1.32 -29.17 35.71
CA GLN A 797 2.16 -30.34 35.47
C GLN A 797 2.40 -30.59 33.98
N GLN A 798 1.34 -30.51 33.16
CA GLN A 798 1.44 -30.67 31.71
C GLN A 798 2.30 -29.57 31.10
N LEU A 799 2.13 -28.32 31.53
CA LEU A 799 2.90 -27.20 31.03
C LEU A 799 4.38 -27.32 31.41
N LYS A 800 4.69 -27.67 32.67
CA LYS A 800 6.07 -27.90 33.12
C LYS A 800 6.78 -28.95 32.28
N LYS A 801 6.13 -30.10 32.04
CA LYS A 801 6.68 -31.19 31.23
C LYS A 801 6.93 -30.76 29.78
N LEU A 802 5.97 -30.04 29.17
CA LEU A 802 6.17 -29.47 27.84
C LEU A 802 7.40 -28.56 27.79
N LEU A 803 7.58 -27.66 28.77
CA LEU A 803 8.72 -26.76 28.80
C LEU A 803 10.05 -27.49 29.02
N GLU A 804 10.06 -28.58 29.78
CA GLU A 804 11.24 -29.46 29.96
C GLU A 804 11.64 -30.15 28.65
N GLU A 805 10.67 -30.65 27.88
CA GLU A 805 10.92 -31.35 26.61
C GLU A 805 11.21 -30.39 25.45
N ALA A 806 10.52 -29.25 25.38
CA ALA A 806 10.56 -28.33 24.24
C ALA A 806 11.80 -27.45 24.20
N PHE A 807 12.41 -27.16 25.35
CA PHE A 807 13.55 -26.26 25.46
C PHE A 807 14.82 -26.98 25.86
N TYR A 808 15.95 -26.58 25.28
CA TYR A 808 17.25 -27.05 25.73
C TYR A 808 17.49 -26.70 27.21
N PRO A 809 18.32 -27.51 27.92
CA PRO A 809 18.80 -27.13 29.24
C PRO A 809 19.64 -25.83 29.17
N PRO A 810 19.87 -25.14 30.29
CA PRO A 810 20.75 -23.96 30.33
C PRO A 810 22.14 -24.22 29.71
N LEU A 811 22.63 -23.29 28.88
CA LEU A 811 23.89 -23.43 28.13
C LEU A 811 24.94 -22.34 28.43
N PRO A 812 25.21 -21.96 29.71
CA PRO A 812 26.09 -20.83 30.02
C PRO A 812 27.52 -20.99 29.51
N SER A 813 28.03 -22.23 29.47
CA SER A 813 29.38 -22.52 28.97
C SER A 813 29.60 -22.22 27.49
N LEU A 814 28.53 -21.99 26.71
CA LEU A 814 28.62 -21.67 25.29
C LEU A 814 28.69 -20.15 25.03
N ALA A 815 28.34 -19.31 26.01
CA ALA A 815 28.39 -17.85 25.85
C ALA A 815 29.80 -17.39 25.44
N ASP A 816 30.81 -17.72 26.24
CA ASP A 816 32.21 -17.38 25.97
C ASP A 816 32.75 -18.10 24.74
N LYS A 817 32.43 -19.39 24.57
CA LYS A 817 32.92 -20.17 23.43
C LYS A 817 32.48 -19.58 22.09
N ILE A 818 31.24 -19.13 21.99
CA ILE A 818 30.72 -18.51 20.77
C ILE A 818 31.29 -17.11 20.60
N TYR A 819 31.27 -16.30 21.66
CA TYR A 819 31.65 -14.90 21.56
C TYR A 819 33.16 -14.70 21.31
N THR A 820 34.02 -15.51 21.93
CA THR A 820 35.49 -15.45 21.74
C THR A 820 35.97 -16.00 20.39
N GLU A 821 35.09 -16.58 19.57
CA GLU A 821 35.43 -16.88 18.16
C GLU A 821 35.60 -15.60 17.34
N LEU A 822 34.97 -14.49 17.75
CA LEU A 822 35.08 -13.19 17.09
C LEU A 822 36.45 -12.57 17.39
N SER A 823 37.11 -11.96 16.40
CA SER A 823 38.43 -11.33 16.58
C SER A 823 38.30 -9.80 16.71
N PRO A 824 38.60 -9.23 17.90
CA PRO A 824 38.67 -7.78 18.08
C PRO A 824 39.72 -7.11 17.20
N GLU A 825 40.85 -7.79 16.94
CA GLU A 825 41.93 -7.29 16.10
C GLU A 825 41.49 -7.20 14.63
N LEU A 826 40.80 -8.23 14.13
CA LEU A 826 40.24 -8.22 12.78
C LEU A 826 39.15 -7.16 12.64
N TYR A 827 38.27 -7.05 13.63
CA TYR A 827 37.25 -5.99 13.67
C TYR A 827 37.89 -4.60 13.59
N LYS A 828 38.91 -4.34 14.42
CA LYS A 828 39.65 -3.07 14.41
C LYS A 828 40.27 -2.80 13.04
N ALA A 829 40.98 -3.78 12.47
CA ALA A 829 41.60 -3.64 11.15
C ALA A 829 40.57 -3.37 10.04
N SER A 830 39.41 -4.04 10.08
CA SER A 830 38.30 -3.81 9.16
C SER A 830 37.71 -2.41 9.28
N MET A 831 37.53 -1.90 10.51
CA MET A 831 37.05 -0.54 10.73
C MET A 831 38.06 0.52 10.27
N GLU A 832 39.35 0.32 10.53
CA GLU A 832 40.42 1.19 10.03
C GLU A 832 40.44 1.21 8.49
N GLN A 833 40.36 0.04 7.85
CA GLN A 833 40.24 -0.07 6.39
C GLN A 833 39.00 0.66 5.85
N TRP A 834 37.86 0.58 6.55
CA TRP A 834 36.64 1.26 6.11
C TRP A 834 36.75 2.78 6.24
N LEU A 835 37.37 3.27 7.32
CA LEU A 835 37.66 4.70 7.47
C LEU A 835 38.60 5.19 6.36
N ASP A 836 39.60 4.40 5.99
CA ASP A 836 40.53 4.71 4.91
C ASP A 836 39.83 4.80 3.53
N LEU A 837 38.80 3.97 3.26
CA LEU A 837 37.98 4.09 2.03
C LEU A 837 37.33 5.46 1.89
N PHE A 838 37.11 6.15 3.01
CA PHE A 838 36.56 7.50 3.03
C PHE A 838 37.59 8.54 3.43
N ALA A 839 38.89 8.29 3.35
CA ALA A 839 39.88 9.29 3.78
C ALA A 839 39.76 10.62 3.01
N GLU A 840 39.32 10.58 1.76
CA GLU A 840 39.14 11.75 0.89
C GLU A 840 37.65 12.07 0.67
N ASP A 841 37.38 13.35 0.39
CA ASP A 841 36.04 13.85 0.06
C ASP A 841 35.72 13.63 -1.43
N ALA A 842 34.43 13.51 -1.75
CA ALA A 842 34.01 13.41 -3.14
C ALA A 842 34.26 14.75 -3.85
N THR A 843 34.71 14.67 -5.11
CA THR A 843 34.99 15.83 -5.96
C THR A 843 33.87 16.11 -6.95
N ASP A 844 33.03 15.10 -7.24
CA ASP A 844 31.94 15.15 -8.20
C ASP A 844 30.91 14.02 -7.95
N MET A 845 29.86 13.96 -8.76
CA MET A 845 28.85 12.90 -8.69
C MET A 845 29.43 11.49 -8.90
N SER A 846 30.44 11.35 -9.76
CA SER A 846 31.02 10.05 -10.12
C SER A 846 31.79 9.44 -8.96
N SER A 847 32.68 10.23 -8.35
CA SER A 847 33.42 9.89 -7.13
C SER A 847 32.48 9.63 -5.95
N ALA A 848 31.43 10.44 -5.77
CA ALA A 848 30.40 10.20 -4.75
C ALA A 848 29.72 8.83 -4.90
N ARG A 849 29.33 8.47 -6.13
CA ARG A 849 28.74 7.15 -6.44
C ARG A 849 29.73 6.00 -6.28
N ALA A 850 30.99 6.22 -6.67
CA ALA A 850 32.06 5.24 -6.48
C ALA A 850 32.26 4.91 -4.99
N MET A 851 32.33 5.93 -4.12
CA MET A 851 32.44 5.77 -2.67
C MET A 851 31.30 4.92 -2.07
N ILE A 852 30.05 5.17 -2.48
CA ILE A 852 28.90 4.37 -2.03
C ILE A 852 29.02 2.90 -2.47
N SER A 853 29.42 2.68 -3.72
CA SER A 853 29.62 1.34 -4.28
C SER A 853 30.77 0.58 -3.59
N GLU A 854 31.89 1.26 -3.33
CA GLU A 854 33.04 0.70 -2.62
C GLU A 854 32.71 0.32 -1.19
N GLN A 855 31.96 1.15 -0.46
CA GLN A 855 31.43 0.78 0.86
C GLN A 855 30.58 -0.48 0.79
N TRP A 856 29.68 -0.58 -0.19
CA TRP A 856 28.83 -1.75 -0.32
C TRP A 856 29.65 -3.02 -0.62
N ASN A 857 30.64 -2.92 -1.49
CA ASN A 857 31.58 -4.00 -1.78
C ASN A 857 32.38 -4.42 -0.55
N PHE A 858 32.88 -3.44 0.21
CA PHE A 858 33.57 -3.66 1.47
C PHE A 858 32.66 -4.42 2.45
N MET A 859 31.44 -3.93 2.70
CA MET A 859 30.48 -4.58 3.60
C MET A 859 30.17 -6.02 3.18
N ARG A 860 29.94 -6.27 1.89
CA ARG A 860 29.73 -7.65 1.39
C ARG A 860 30.95 -8.54 1.61
N SER A 861 32.17 -8.01 1.43
CA SER A 861 33.39 -8.77 1.72
C SER A 861 33.50 -9.14 3.20
N ARG A 862 33.10 -8.24 4.10
CA ARG A 862 33.09 -8.48 5.55
C ARG A 862 32.01 -9.47 5.95
N ALA A 863 30.86 -9.49 5.27
CA ALA A 863 29.76 -10.42 5.53
C ALA A 863 30.17 -11.91 5.40
N VAL A 864 31.15 -12.21 4.56
CA VAL A 864 31.67 -13.56 4.31
C VAL A 864 33.02 -13.84 4.98
N THR A 865 33.60 -12.83 5.65
CA THR A 865 34.87 -12.98 6.36
C THR A 865 34.58 -13.60 7.73
N ASP A 866 35.02 -14.84 7.94
CA ASP A 866 34.83 -15.55 9.22
C ASP A 866 35.44 -14.76 10.38
N LYS A 867 34.77 -14.77 11.54
CA LYS A 867 35.17 -14.10 12.79
C LYS A 867 35.15 -12.56 12.79
N ASP A 868 34.82 -11.92 11.67
CA ASP A 868 34.67 -10.47 11.60
C ASP A 868 33.22 -10.05 11.92
N ILE A 869 33.06 -9.19 12.93
CA ILE A 869 31.75 -8.72 13.38
C ILE A 869 31.31 -7.42 12.68
N THR A 870 32.17 -6.80 11.87
CA THR A 870 31.93 -5.48 11.25
C THR A 870 30.60 -5.42 10.53
N PHE A 871 30.32 -6.42 9.69
CA PHE A 871 29.06 -6.48 8.95
C PHE A 871 27.85 -6.55 9.89
N CYS A 872 27.91 -7.43 10.89
CA CYS A 872 26.83 -7.62 11.87
C CYS A 872 26.52 -6.33 12.64
N LEU A 873 27.54 -5.55 13.04
CA LEU A 873 27.33 -4.32 13.81
C LEU A 873 26.80 -3.16 12.97
N PHE A 874 27.25 -3.01 11.71
CA PHE A 874 26.99 -1.78 10.95
C PHE A 874 26.03 -1.94 9.78
N HIS A 875 25.62 -3.16 9.40
CA HIS A 875 24.84 -3.39 8.17
C HIS A 875 23.64 -2.47 7.99
N GLY A 876 22.72 -2.39 8.96
CA GLY A 876 21.53 -1.56 8.76
C GLY A 876 21.79 -0.05 8.88
N SER A 877 22.70 0.39 9.74
CA SER A 877 23.12 1.81 9.77
C SER A 877 23.84 2.22 8.48
N ALA A 878 24.67 1.35 7.92
CA ALA A 878 25.34 1.57 6.65
C ALA A 878 24.34 1.61 5.49
N ASN A 879 23.30 0.77 5.49
CA ASN A 879 22.22 0.85 4.50
C ASN A 879 21.44 2.16 4.60
N PHE A 880 21.11 2.61 5.82
CA PHE A 880 20.44 3.90 6.02
C PHE A 880 21.29 5.07 5.53
N ILE A 881 22.58 5.09 5.87
CA ILE A 881 23.48 6.16 5.43
C ILE A 881 23.76 6.08 3.93
N ALA A 882 23.92 4.88 3.36
CA ALA A 882 24.02 4.70 1.91
C ALA A 882 22.78 5.23 1.19
N ALA A 883 21.58 5.00 1.74
CA ALA A 883 20.35 5.58 1.21
C ALA A 883 20.38 7.12 1.19
N VAL A 884 20.82 7.75 2.29
CA VAL A 884 20.96 9.21 2.38
C VAL A 884 22.04 9.74 1.43
N LEU A 885 23.21 9.09 1.38
CA LEU A 885 24.31 9.45 0.49
C LEU A 885 23.93 9.30 -0.99
N THR A 886 23.29 8.19 -1.38
CA THR A 886 22.79 7.97 -2.76
C THR A 886 21.84 9.07 -3.18
N LYS A 887 20.91 9.45 -2.30
CA LYS A 887 19.97 10.54 -2.56
C LYS A 887 20.68 11.88 -2.76
N THR A 888 21.67 12.16 -1.92
CA THR A 888 22.45 13.40 -2.02
C THR A 888 23.31 13.40 -3.29
N ALA A 889 23.96 12.27 -3.60
CA ALA A 889 24.78 12.10 -4.78
C ALA A 889 23.99 12.31 -6.08
N ALA A 890 22.75 11.80 -6.14
CA ALA A 890 21.86 12.01 -7.28
C ALA A 890 21.46 13.49 -7.49
N SER A 891 21.64 14.35 -6.48
CA SER A 891 21.34 15.78 -6.56
C SER A 891 22.57 16.63 -6.96
N ILE A 892 23.76 16.02 -7.06
CA ILE A 892 25.00 16.71 -7.45
C ILE A 892 24.94 17.04 -8.94
N SER A 893 24.87 18.32 -9.25
CA SER A 893 24.84 18.84 -10.63
C SER A 893 25.43 20.25 -10.67
N ALA A 894 25.75 20.74 -11.87
CA ALA A 894 26.22 22.12 -12.06
C ALA A 894 25.18 23.17 -11.62
N GLU A 895 23.89 22.82 -11.64
CA GLU A 895 22.79 23.71 -11.22
C GLU A 895 22.57 23.68 -9.70
N ASN A 896 23.20 22.76 -8.98
CA ASN A 896 23.05 22.56 -7.54
C ASN A 896 24.40 22.43 -6.83
N GLU A 897 25.18 23.52 -6.85
CA GLU A 897 26.54 23.56 -6.27
C GLU A 897 26.58 23.14 -4.79
N GLY A 898 25.50 23.36 -4.02
CA GLY A 898 25.42 22.99 -2.60
C GLY A 898 25.23 21.49 -2.32
N ALA A 899 24.88 20.67 -3.32
CA ALA A 899 24.66 19.24 -3.14
C ALA A 899 25.96 18.46 -2.85
N LEU A 900 27.06 18.82 -3.52
CA LEU A 900 28.37 18.19 -3.27
C LEU A 900 28.88 18.53 -1.86
N GLU A 901 28.75 19.79 -1.45
CA GLU A 901 29.09 20.21 -0.08
C GLU A 901 28.25 19.45 0.95
N THR A 902 26.94 19.32 0.73
CA THR A 902 26.04 18.57 1.61
C THR A 902 26.41 17.08 1.65
N PHE A 903 26.78 16.49 0.51
CA PHE A 903 27.27 15.11 0.44
C PHE A 903 28.50 14.92 1.33
N ASN A 904 29.51 15.79 1.20
CA ASN A 904 30.74 15.71 1.99
C ASN A 904 30.50 15.98 3.48
N GLN A 905 29.54 16.85 3.84
CA GLN A 905 29.11 17.02 5.23
C GLN A 905 28.49 15.73 5.81
N ILE A 906 27.64 15.05 5.03
CA ILE A 906 27.06 13.76 5.43
C ILE A 906 28.15 12.68 5.54
N LEU A 907 29.10 12.65 4.58
CA LEU A 907 30.23 11.73 4.60
C LEU A 907 31.12 11.93 5.84
N ALA A 908 31.38 13.19 6.23
CA ALA A 908 32.12 13.52 7.44
C ALA A 908 31.40 13.02 8.71
N LEU A 909 30.08 13.21 8.79
CA LEU A 909 29.27 12.64 9.89
C LEU A 909 29.33 11.11 9.91
N TRP A 910 29.37 10.48 8.74
CA TRP A 910 29.50 9.02 8.63
C TRP A 910 30.87 8.50 9.08
N ARG A 911 31.98 9.16 8.69
CA ARG A 911 33.31 8.83 9.22
C ARG A 911 33.33 8.90 10.74
N HIS A 912 32.76 9.97 11.30
CA HIS A 912 32.69 10.15 12.75
C HIS A 912 31.81 9.08 13.42
N TYR A 913 30.72 8.66 12.78
CA TYR A 913 29.90 7.54 13.22
C TYR A 913 30.71 6.24 13.30
N LEU A 914 31.41 5.89 12.22
CA LEU A 914 32.23 4.68 12.14
C LEU A 914 33.31 4.67 13.22
N GLN A 915 34.00 5.80 13.39
CA GLN A 915 35.03 5.96 14.43
C GLN A 915 34.46 5.77 15.84
N GLN A 916 33.38 6.48 16.18
CA GLN A 916 32.75 6.35 17.50
C GLN A 916 32.21 4.94 17.74
N GLY A 917 31.57 4.32 16.75
CA GLY A 917 31.08 2.95 16.85
C GLY A 917 32.21 1.94 17.07
N MET A 918 33.36 2.14 16.41
CA MET A 918 34.56 1.33 16.67
C MET A 918 35.06 1.48 18.11
N GLU A 919 35.25 2.72 18.55
CA GLU A 919 35.75 3.03 19.90
C GLU A 919 34.83 2.48 21.00
N LEU A 920 33.52 2.69 20.85
CA LEU A 920 32.51 2.22 21.80
C LEU A 920 32.50 0.69 21.93
N TYR A 921 32.58 -0.03 20.80
CA TYR A 921 32.57 -1.49 20.81
C TYR A 921 33.88 -2.05 21.38
N LEU A 922 35.03 -1.51 21.00
CA LEU A 922 36.33 -1.95 21.52
C LEU A 922 36.49 -1.68 23.02
N ALA A 923 35.94 -0.58 23.53
CA ALA A 923 36.00 -0.22 24.94
C ALA A 923 35.12 -1.12 25.82
N GLU A 924 33.85 -1.30 25.44
CA GLU A 924 32.89 -2.11 26.20
C GLU A 924 32.00 -2.94 25.25
N PRO A 925 32.48 -4.08 24.73
CA PRO A 925 31.76 -4.82 23.69
C PRO A 925 30.48 -5.49 24.19
N LEU A 926 30.46 -5.92 25.46
CA LEU A 926 29.33 -6.59 26.11
C LEU A 926 28.53 -5.63 27.02
N ALA A 927 28.60 -4.32 26.75
CA ALA A 927 27.80 -3.33 27.45
C ALA A 927 26.30 -3.61 27.27
N LEU A 928 25.55 -3.52 28.37
CA LEU A 928 24.09 -3.57 28.35
C LEU A 928 23.51 -2.22 27.94
N ASP A 929 22.31 -2.25 27.38
CA ASP A 929 21.55 -1.02 27.15
C ASP A 929 21.28 -0.29 28.48
N ARG A 930 21.25 1.05 28.42
CA ARG A 930 21.05 1.92 29.59
C ARG A 930 19.90 2.91 29.40
N VAL A 931 19.00 2.70 28.43
CA VAL A 931 17.82 3.56 28.27
C VAL A 931 16.98 3.52 29.54
N ASP A 932 16.79 4.70 30.14
CA ASP A 932 15.99 4.90 31.35
C ASP A 932 14.80 5.81 31.02
N VAL A 933 13.60 5.34 31.37
CA VAL A 933 12.34 6.08 31.22
C VAL A 933 11.63 6.30 32.55
N SER A 934 12.26 5.99 33.68
CA SER A 934 11.71 6.17 35.02
C SER A 934 11.22 7.61 35.30
N GLY A 935 11.85 8.60 34.67
CA GLY A 935 11.45 10.00 34.73
C GLY A 935 10.04 10.29 34.20
N LEU A 936 9.49 9.45 33.30
CA LEU A 936 8.12 9.58 32.79
C LEU A 936 7.05 9.31 33.87
N PHE A 937 7.41 8.56 34.91
CA PHE A 937 6.49 8.13 35.97
C PHE A 937 6.60 8.98 37.24
N THR A 938 7.54 9.93 37.27
CA THR A 938 7.72 10.83 38.41
C THR A 938 6.85 12.07 38.21
N PRO A 939 5.97 12.45 39.16
CA PRO A 939 5.21 13.69 39.05
C PRO A 939 6.16 14.90 38.91
N PRO A 940 5.83 15.92 38.09
CA PRO A 940 6.64 17.12 38.03
C PRO A 940 6.79 17.70 39.43
N LYS A 941 8.03 18.02 39.83
CA LYS A 941 8.30 18.67 41.13
C LYS A 941 7.43 19.92 41.22
N THR A 942 6.53 19.95 42.21
CA THR A 942 5.83 21.18 42.59
C THR A 942 6.90 22.21 42.95
N ALA A 943 6.97 23.30 42.18
CA ALA A 943 7.78 24.45 42.53
C ALA A 943 7.26 25.00 43.86
N ASN A 944 8.02 24.78 44.94
CA ASN A 944 7.86 25.51 46.19
C ASN A 944 8.74 26.75 46.16
#